data_AF-A0A8S2NYN3-F1
#
_entry.id   AF-A0A8S2NYN3-F1
#
_cell.length_a   1.000
_cell.length_b   1.000
_cell.length_c   1.000
_cell.angle_alpha   90.00
_cell.angle_beta   90.00
_cell.angle_gamma   90.00
#
_symmetry.space_group_name_H-M   'P 1'
#
loop_
_entity.id
_entity.type
_entity.pdbx_description
1 polymer ?
#
loop_
_entity_poly.entity_id
_entity_poly.type
_entity_poly.pdbx_seq_one_letter_code
_entity_poly.pdbx_strand_id
1 'polypeptide(L)'
;DFVHTHIGAKRVPNEYEWKKLNRTLKNCSIVTQQSNWKQVFEIDQFDKRRPGEIKIESGETLIEYFKNKKNIQLTQTNYPCVQVYFPNEYDKPCHLPLEVCRIRAWQVYDKPLSKAQEAQQPRKYIPKPYERHNAIMKMLQKCDYNSRSNRLCREVGFSIDDSQMLRLNARVLTQPQIQTGPNSRANVRIGRIPLDGHLFTPKPLSTLSITYFGNDIERERDLMKKFADTLLQVMNNYHVDVRYRKHTVSPTIDKITEHFHSMNESKCQFVLCVMSGRSEEDLKQLKADIKDCGTIKYGIMTQCVLLSKVAANRSLTGYCENLIRKINFKNSGINTKVNLNQSLKNKKSTTDAYMFFGADVIHPTNVTRQHPSIAVVVGSCDSLCSTTAVRVCQQFPKEGKCSIETIIGMTDMVEQLLDNYRQVNKILPNKVVFYRDGVDDGQFGKIIEHEIPAIQEAFNRIYGDNGNHPKLTFIVVKKRHNTRFFNRNPSTKEVNNMSIGAVIDTTIVHPYQNNFYLNSHNAFQGVNHPSLYHVLLDDIGFTADELPLLTYHLCFTDPRSSASEAIPSVVHQADIAALKARDLFYDDERSSATSAGGRSQPLRDPQLSDLDFKILETHKMYFDEFSVKENLSLSPLLEVLADVLHRYSKHDPSLEQPLRSILSINNQQNALLNLPCIDTQRGYMCVKTITSFPEILPAIDGVVSLFNSNNGRLLLIADAKEITARRTATVSFLATKLLALNKLKNENAVLTIIGCGVQGRAHLDVFTELFKWNKIYLWSRNMTHAIDLQSVYSSKLNNIELLENLNDNRIQQSDVICTCTASEEALLSLHQVKKGVHINAVGSFRATMRELADDLMLSSDTTVIVDSKESAMKEAGEIIQSKAEILAELGELIENNEFCNDISKDKITIFKSVGMAIEDLAAAIVLYEYLQECREK
;
A
#
# COMPACT_ATOMS: atom_id res chain seq x y z
N ASP A 1 3.93 27.64 -31.37
CA ASP A 1 3.37 28.45 -30.27
C ASP A 1 3.67 27.93 -28.87
N PHE A 2 3.18 26.75 -28.47
CA PHE A 2 3.37 26.28 -27.07
C PHE A 2 4.83 26.27 -26.61
N VAL A 3 5.74 25.72 -27.43
CA VAL A 3 7.19 25.69 -27.17
C VAL A 3 7.75 27.12 -27.02
N HIS A 4 7.40 28.02 -27.94
CA HIS A 4 7.82 29.42 -27.87
C HIS A 4 7.31 30.13 -26.60
N THR A 5 6.04 29.95 -26.24
CA THR A 5 5.38 30.67 -25.14
C THR A 5 5.77 30.15 -23.76
N HIS A 6 5.93 28.83 -23.60
CA HIS A 6 6.10 28.21 -22.27
C HIS A 6 7.53 27.73 -21.97
N ILE A 7 8.32 27.49 -23.03
CA ILE A 7 9.75 27.12 -22.91
C ILE A 7 10.63 28.35 -23.11
N GLY A 8 10.17 29.37 -23.86
CA GLY A 8 10.95 30.60 -24.14
C GLY A 8 11.95 30.44 -25.29
N ALA A 9 12.02 29.26 -25.90
CA ALA A 9 12.92 28.96 -27.00
C ALA A 9 12.48 29.69 -28.28
N LYS A 10 13.10 30.84 -28.59
CA LYS A 10 13.06 31.49 -29.92
C LYS A 10 14.16 30.97 -30.86
N ARG A 11 14.95 30.01 -30.36
CA ARG A 11 16.17 29.42 -30.95
C ARG A 11 16.27 27.95 -30.52
N VAL A 12 17.30 27.24 -30.99
CA VAL A 12 17.64 25.88 -30.51
C VAL A 12 17.71 25.90 -28.98
N PRO A 13 16.94 25.05 -28.27
CA PRO A 13 16.91 25.07 -26.81
C PRO A 13 18.26 24.69 -26.21
N ASN A 14 18.68 25.38 -25.15
CA ASN A 14 19.83 24.95 -24.36
C ASN A 14 19.51 23.68 -23.54
N GLU A 15 20.50 23.08 -22.89
CA GLU A 15 20.32 21.80 -22.18
C GLU A 15 19.24 21.85 -21.08
N TYR A 16 19.11 22.98 -20.39
CA TYR A 16 18.09 23.21 -19.37
C TYR A 16 16.68 23.30 -19.98
N GLU A 17 16.53 24.09 -21.04
CA GLU A 17 15.27 24.22 -21.80
C GLU A 17 14.86 22.88 -22.42
N TRP A 18 15.84 22.05 -22.80
CA TRP A 18 15.64 20.70 -23.33
C TRP A 18 15.08 19.72 -22.31
N LYS A 19 15.66 19.72 -21.11
CA LYS A 19 15.17 18.93 -19.96
C LYS A 19 13.76 19.38 -19.58
N LYS A 20 13.50 20.69 -19.56
CA LYS A 20 12.17 21.25 -19.27
C LYS A 20 11.13 20.85 -20.33
N LEU A 21 11.48 20.87 -21.62
CA LEU A 21 10.59 20.48 -22.72
C LEU A 21 10.17 19.01 -22.61
N ASN A 22 11.15 18.11 -22.49
CA ASN A 22 10.90 16.67 -22.29
C ASN A 22 10.06 16.43 -21.03
N ARG A 23 10.42 17.04 -19.89
CA ARG A 23 9.65 16.89 -18.64
C ARG A 23 8.22 17.38 -18.76
N THR A 24 7.98 18.46 -19.51
CA THR A 24 6.63 19.06 -19.60
C THR A 24 5.73 18.28 -20.54
N LEU A 25 6.23 17.85 -21.70
CA LEU A 25 5.42 17.32 -22.80
C LEU A 25 5.52 15.80 -23.02
N LYS A 26 6.41 15.10 -22.30
CA LYS A 26 6.40 13.63 -22.28
C LYS A 26 5.01 13.11 -21.88
N ASN A 27 4.57 12.06 -22.57
CA ASN A 27 3.25 11.42 -22.49
C ASN A 27 2.07 12.27 -22.97
N CYS A 28 2.33 13.47 -23.52
CA CYS A 28 1.27 14.27 -24.12
C CYS A 28 0.87 13.67 -25.46
N SER A 29 -0.43 13.49 -25.69
CA SER A 29 -0.96 13.08 -26.98
C SER A 29 -0.93 14.23 -27.99
N ILE A 30 -0.43 13.93 -29.19
CA ILE A 30 -0.41 14.83 -30.33
C ILE A 30 -1.17 14.24 -31.51
N VAL A 31 -1.66 15.12 -32.38
CA VAL A 31 -2.28 14.77 -33.66
C VAL A 31 -1.54 15.47 -34.79
N THR A 32 -1.38 14.79 -35.92
CA THR A 32 -0.76 15.38 -37.11
C THR A 32 -1.77 16.23 -37.89
N GLN A 33 -1.34 17.37 -38.43
CA GLN A 33 -2.28 18.40 -38.90
C GLN A 33 -2.97 18.13 -40.25
N GLN A 34 -2.38 17.39 -41.19
CA GLN A 34 -2.82 17.48 -42.60
C GLN A 34 -2.74 16.19 -43.43
N SER A 35 -3.44 15.14 -43.02
CA SER A 35 -3.82 14.10 -43.99
C SER A 35 -5.17 13.50 -43.62
N ASN A 36 -5.74 12.70 -44.53
CA ASN A 36 -6.88 11.81 -44.25
C ASN A 36 -6.60 10.80 -43.12
N TRP A 37 -5.46 10.92 -42.44
CA TRP A 37 -4.99 10.19 -41.28
C TRP A 37 -4.91 11.13 -40.08
N LYS A 38 -5.97 11.19 -39.29
CA LYS A 38 -5.87 11.73 -37.92
C LYS A 38 -5.33 10.63 -37.01
N GLN A 39 -4.02 10.40 -37.10
CA GLN A 39 -3.35 9.52 -36.14
C GLN A 39 -3.02 10.29 -34.86
N VAL A 40 -3.31 9.66 -33.73
CA VAL A 40 -2.95 10.13 -32.40
C VAL A 40 -1.66 9.42 -32.02
N PHE A 41 -0.65 10.20 -31.67
CA PHE A 41 0.61 9.70 -31.13
C PHE A 41 0.80 10.18 -29.71
N GLU A 42 1.48 9.40 -28.90
CA GLU A 42 1.98 9.83 -27.59
C GLU A 42 3.46 10.20 -27.69
N ILE A 43 3.83 11.33 -27.10
CA ILE A 43 5.22 11.77 -27.08
C ILE A 43 6.01 10.89 -26.11
N ASP A 44 6.95 10.10 -26.62
CA ASP A 44 7.90 9.38 -25.79
C ASP A 44 9.03 10.31 -25.32
N GLN A 45 9.70 10.95 -26.27
CA GLN A 45 10.77 11.91 -26.01
C GLN A 45 10.96 12.88 -27.18
N PHE A 46 11.78 13.91 -26.97
CA PHE A 46 12.23 14.81 -28.03
C PHE A 46 13.63 14.43 -28.49
N ASP A 47 13.80 14.28 -29.80
CA ASP A 47 15.08 14.03 -30.45
C ASP A 47 15.80 15.36 -30.69
N LYS A 48 17.06 15.47 -30.25
CA LYS A 48 17.88 16.69 -30.42
C LYS A 48 18.19 16.97 -31.88
N ARG A 49 18.16 15.94 -32.75
CA ARG A 49 18.46 16.05 -34.17
C ARG A 49 17.37 16.82 -34.91
N ARG A 50 17.79 17.61 -35.89
CA ARG A 50 16.91 18.39 -36.77
C ARG A 50 16.33 17.50 -37.86
N PRO A 51 15.20 17.89 -38.49
CA PRO A 51 14.63 17.14 -39.61
C PRO A 51 15.62 16.82 -40.75
N GLY A 52 16.60 17.69 -41.01
CA GLY A 52 17.62 17.46 -42.04
C GLY A 52 18.72 16.45 -41.64
N GLU A 53 18.84 16.13 -40.35
CA GLU A 53 19.85 15.23 -39.79
C GLU A 53 19.28 13.80 -39.59
N ILE A 54 17.97 13.64 -39.65
CA ILE A 54 17.28 12.35 -39.49
C ILE A 54 16.97 11.78 -40.87
N LYS A 55 17.49 10.60 -41.15
CA LYS A 55 17.22 9.83 -42.38
C LYS A 55 16.24 8.69 -42.10
N ILE A 56 15.31 8.48 -43.02
CA ILE A 56 14.39 7.32 -42.99
C ILE A 56 15.02 6.11 -43.67
N GLU A 57 14.39 4.92 -43.59
CA GLU A 57 14.92 3.67 -44.16
C GLU A 57 15.25 3.77 -45.67
N SER A 58 14.57 4.64 -46.43
CA SER A 58 14.87 4.91 -47.85
C SER A 58 16.13 5.74 -48.10
N GLY A 59 16.79 6.24 -47.05
CA GLY A 59 17.97 7.11 -47.13
C GLY A 59 17.66 8.61 -47.29
N GLU A 60 16.41 8.98 -47.57
CA GLU A 60 15.92 10.36 -47.62
C GLU A 60 15.93 11.00 -46.22
N THR A 61 16.23 12.29 -46.12
CA THR A 61 16.05 13.07 -44.88
C THR A 61 14.55 13.28 -44.58
N LEU A 62 14.18 13.61 -43.34
CA LEU A 62 12.78 13.95 -43.05
C LEU A 62 12.31 15.16 -43.87
N ILE A 63 13.19 16.13 -44.17
CA ILE A 63 12.84 17.28 -45.03
C ILE A 63 12.46 16.79 -46.43
N GLU A 64 13.28 15.93 -47.03
CA GLU A 64 13.04 15.35 -48.35
C GLU A 64 11.79 14.47 -48.34
N TYR A 65 11.60 13.63 -47.32
CA TYR A 65 10.41 12.79 -47.19
C TYR A 65 9.12 13.61 -47.12
N PHE A 66 9.06 14.62 -46.24
CA PHE A 66 7.86 15.45 -46.11
C PHE A 66 7.60 16.25 -47.39
N LYS A 67 8.64 16.75 -48.06
CA LYS A 67 8.52 17.45 -49.34
C LYS A 67 8.05 16.53 -50.47
N ASN A 68 8.71 15.38 -50.66
CA ASN A 68 8.53 14.51 -51.82
C ASN A 68 7.31 13.58 -51.67
N LYS A 69 7.09 13.02 -50.47
CA LYS A 69 6.06 12.00 -50.23
C LYS A 69 4.79 12.56 -49.61
N LYS A 70 4.89 13.66 -48.84
CA LYS A 70 3.75 14.28 -48.16
C LYS A 70 3.35 15.63 -48.77
N ASN A 71 4.12 16.16 -49.73
CA ASN A 71 3.90 17.47 -50.35
C ASN A 71 3.85 18.62 -49.31
N ILE A 72 4.67 18.52 -48.26
CA ILE A 72 4.77 19.49 -47.17
C ILE A 72 6.17 20.10 -47.18
N GLN A 73 6.24 21.41 -47.44
CA GLN A 73 7.48 22.18 -47.32
C GLN A 73 7.65 22.66 -45.87
N LEU A 74 8.52 21.99 -45.10
CA LEU A 74 8.81 22.40 -43.72
C LEU A 74 9.49 23.78 -43.69
N THR A 75 8.99 24.70 -42.89
CA THR A 75 9.54 26.05 -42.71
C THR A 75 10.36 26.18 -41.42
N GLN A 76 10.12 25.32 -40.43
CA GLN A 76 10.73 25.36 -39.10
C GLN A 76 11.79 24.27 -38.91
N THR A 77 12.72 24.14 -39.86
CA THR A 77 13.73 23.06 -39.90
C THR A 77 14.83 23.15 -38.85
N ASN A 78 14.94 24.29 -38.15
CA ASN A 78 15.90 24.49 -37.06
C ASN A 78 15.44 23.91 -35.72
N TYR A 79 14.19 23.44 -35.64
CA TYR A 79 13.65 22.84 -34.43
C TYR A 79 13.90 21.33 -34.40
N PRO A 80 14.02 20.77 -33.18
CA PRO A 80 14.10 19.33 -32.95
C PRO A 80 12.86 18.57 -33.41
N CYS A 81 12.99 17.25 -33.54
CA CYS A 81 11.86 16.36 -33.80
C CYS A 81 11.30 15.75 -32.51
N VAL A 82 10.05 15.29 -32.57
CA VAL A 82 9.46 14.47 -31.52
C VAL A 82 9.53 13.01 -31.91
N GLN A 83 9.94 12.16 -30.98
CA GLN A 83 9.95 10.71 -31.13
C GLN A 83 8.66 10.14 -30.56
N VAL A 84 8.01 9.29 -31.36
CA VAL A 84 6.75 8.62 -31.05
C VAL A 84 6.81 7.17 -31.50
N TYR A 85 5.88 6.35 -31.02
CA TYR A 85 5.73 4.95 -31.45
C TYR A 85 4.36 4.76 -32.10
N PHE A 86 4.29 3.80 -33.03
CA PHE A 86 2.99 3.37 -33.56
C PHE A 86 2.31 2.46 -32.53
N PRO A 87 0.97 2.55 -32.36
CA PRO A 87 0.24 1.78 -31.34
C PRO A 87 0.43 0.25 -31.38
N ASN A 88 0.89 -0.30 -32.51
CA ASN A 88 1.08 -1.73 -32.73
C ASN A 88 2.53 -2.12 -33.08
N GLU A 89 3.48 -1.17 -33.05
CA GLU A 89 4.89 -1.40 -33.40
C GLU A 89 5.79 -0.59 -32.45
N TYR A 90 6.03 -1.15 -31.25
CA TYR A 90 6.86 -0.52 -30.23
C TYR A 90 8.37 -0.65 -30.49
N ASP A 91 8.78 -1.48 -31.43
CA ASP A 91 10.20 -1.75 -31.74
C ASP A 91 10.82 -0.74 -32.73
N LYS A 92 9.99 0.10 -33.38
CA LYS A 92 10.44 1.07 -34.38
C LYS A 92 10.03 2.51 -34.00
N PRO A 93 10.96 3.35 -33.52
CA PRO A 93 10.66 4.74 -33.23
C PRO A 93 10.41 5.53 -34.51
N CYS A 94 9.35 6.35 -34.51
CA CYS A 94 9.00 7.28 -35.57
C CYS A 94 9.35 8.71 -35.13
N HIS A 95 9.92 9.50 -36.04
CA HIS A 95 10.31 10.89 -35.78
C HIS A 95 9.41 11.86 -36.56
N LEU A 96 8.81 12.81 -35.86
CA LEU A 96 7.92 13.82 -36.45
C LEU A 96 8.49 15.24 -36.23
N PRO A 97 8.56 16.09 -37.26
CA PRO A 97 8.85 17.51 -37.07
C PRO A 97 7.79 18.19 -36.19
N LEU A 98 8.19 19.11 -35.31
CA LEU A 98 7.22 19.80 -34.43
C LEU A 98 6.17 20.61 -35.21
N GLU A 99 6.53 21.11 -36.40
CA GLU A 99 5.64 21.89 -37.27
C GLU A 99 4.40 21.09 -37.72
N VAL A 100 4.49 19.76 -37.80
CA VAL A 100 3.36 18.92 -38.22
C VAL A 100 2.53 18.40 -37.04
N CYS A 101 2.88 18.76 -35.80
CA CYS A 101 2.28 18.22 -34.57
C CYS A 101 1.37 19.25 -33.87
N ARG A 102 0.20 18.83 -33.41
CA ARG A 102 -0.69 19.63 -32.55
C ARG A 102 -1.08 18.86 -31.30
N ILE A 103 -1.03 19.50 -30.13
CA ILE A 103 -1.51 18.90 -28.87
C ILE A 103 -3.00 18.58 -29.02
N ARG A 104 -3.39 17.34 -28.72
CA ARG A 104 -4.79 16.91 -28.74
C ARG A 104 -5.58 17.69 -27.69
N ALA A 105 -6.76 18.17 -28.06
CA ALA A 105 -7.62 18.92 -27.13
C ALA A 105 -8.14 18.03 -25.99
N TRP A 106 -8.48 18.64 -24.85
CA TRP A 106 -9.13 18.00 -23.69
C TRP A 106 -8.31 16.91 -22.99
N GLN A 107 -6.98 17.03 -23.05
CA GLN A 107 -6.11 16.19 -22.23
C GLN A 107 -6.05 16.74 -20.81
N VAL A 108 -6.10 15.82 -19.83
CA VAL A 108 -5.90 16.15 -18.43
C VAL A 108 -4.42 16.49 -18.23
N TYR A 109 -4.15 17.67 -17.67
CA TYR A 109 -2.81 18.00 -17.19
C TYR A 109 -2.64 17.39 -15.80
N ASP A 110 -1.85 16.32 -15.72
CA ASP A 110 -1.63 15.49 -14.54
C ASP A 110 -0.48 15.98 -13.64
N LYS A 111 0.28 16.98 -14.10
CA LYS A 111 1.41 17.55 -13.36
C LYS A 111 0.95 18.66 -12.40
N PRO A 112 1.61 18.82 -11.23
CA PRO A 112 1.31 19.90 -10.32
C PRO A 112 1.50 21.27 -10.99
N LEU A 113 0.56 22.19 -10.80
CA LEU A 113 0.72 23.56 -11.23
C LEU A 113 1.74 24.27 -10.32
N SER A 114 2.57 25.15 -10.89
CA SER A 114 3.39 26.05 -10.07
C SER A 114 2.51 27.05 -9.32
N LYS A 115 2.95 27.55 -8.16
CA LYS A 115 2.18 28.57 -7.42
C LYS A 115 1.98 29.85 -8.20
N ALA A 116 2.90 30.18 -9.11
CA ALA A 116 2.71 31.29 -10.04
C ALA A 116 1.53 31.02 -10.99
N GLN A 117 1.39 29.81 -11.52
CA GLN A 117 0.25 29.40 -12.35
C GLN A 117 -1.05 29.30 -11.52
N GLU A 118 -0.99 28.79 -10.29
CA GLU A 118 -2.13 28.77 -9.35
C GLU A 118 -2.59 30.19 -9.00
N ALA A 119 -1.66 31.10 -8.70
CA ALA A 119 -1.96 32.50 -8.38
C ALA A 119 -2.41 33.31 -9.60
N GLN A 120 -1.95 32.93 -10.79
CA GLN A 120 -2.43 33.44 -12.06
C GLN A 120 -3.78 32.85 -12.46
N GLN A 121 -4.25 31.76 -11.83
CA GLN A 121 -5.62 31.34 -12.03
C GLN A 121 -6.53 32.47 -11.57
N PRO A 122 -7.35 33.05 -12.47
CA PRO A 122 -8.32 34.07 -12.11
C PRO A 122 -9.09 33.65 -10.87
N ARG A 123 -9.21 34.54 -9.87
CA ARG A 123 -10.12 34.36 -8.74
C ARG A 123 -11.56 34.01 -9.19
N LYS A 124 -11.90 34.31 -10.44
CA LYS A 124 -13.13 33.90 -11.15
C LYS A 124 -13.36 32.37 -11.19
N TYR A 125 -12.32 31.54 -11.03
CA TYR A 125 -12.45 30.08 -11.04
C TYR A 125 -12.77 29.46 -9.68
N ILE A 126 -12.81 30.25 -8.60
CA ILE A 126 -13.27 29.81 -7.28
C ILE A 126 -14.72 30.29 -7.12
N PRO A 127 -15.73 29.48 -7.50
CA PRO A 127 -17.12 29.94 -7.51
C PRO A 127 -17.60 30.19 -6.09
N LYS A 128 -18.35 31.28 -5.91
CA LYS A 128 -19.12 31.53 -4.67
C LYS A 128 -20.19 30.43 -4.49
N PRO A 129 -20.73 30.25 -3.27
CA PRO A 129 -21.77 29.25 -3.00
C PRO A 129 -22.96 29.31 -3.97
N TYR A 130 -23.51 30.50 -4.23
CA TYR A 130 -24.60 30.70 -5.20
C TYR A 130 -24.19 30.30 -6.64
N GLU A 131 -22.98 30.67 -7.07
CA GLU A 131 -22.48 30.35 -8.42
C GLU A 131 -22.29 28.84 -8.59
N ARG A 132 -21.73 28.17 -7.58
CA ARG A 132 -21.52 26.72 -7.58
C ARG A 132 -22.86 25.98 -7.55
N HIS A 133 -23.79 26.40 -6.71
CA HIS A 133 -25.16 25.86 -6.66
C HIS A 133 -25.81 25.91 -8.04
N ASN A 134 -25.81 27.08 -8.69
CA ASN A 134 -26.42 27.26 -10.00
C ASN A 134 -25.72 26.47 -11.10
N ALA A 135 -24.40 26.37 -11.05
CA ALA A 135 -23.65 25.54 -11.99
C ALA A 135 -24.04 24.06 -11.87
N ILE A 136 -24.24 23.54 -10.66
CA ILE A 136 -24.69 22.17 -10.42
C ILE A 136 -26.12 21.97 -10.96
N MET A 137 -27.06 22.85 -10.61
CA MET A 137 -28.44 22.76 -11.10
C MET A 137 -28.53 22.84 -12.63
N LYS A 138 -27.76 23.75 -13.24
CA LYS A 138 -27.70 23.86 -14.71
C LYS A 138 -27.09 22.62 -15.36
N MET A 139 -26.12 21.97 -14.72
CA MET A 139 -25.56 20.72 -15.22
C MET A 139 -26.58 19.58 -15.11
N LEU A 140 -27.31 19.49 -14.00
CA LEU A 140 -28.35 18.48 -13.79
C LEU A 140 -29.44 18.58 -14.87
N GLN A 141 -29.93 19.79 -15.13
CA GLN A 141 -30.89 20.07 -16.19
C GLN A 141 -30.37 19.69 -17.59
N LYS A 142 -29.07 19.92 -17.85
CA LYS A 142 -28.44 19.54 -19.13
C LYS A 142 -28.27 18.04 -19.32
N CYS A 143 -28.16 17.28 -18.23
CA CYS A 143 -28.04 15.83 -18.31
C CYS A 143 -29.36 15.16 -18.72
N ASP A 144 -30.49 15.85 -18.55
CA ASP A 144 -31.82 15.45 -19.02
C ASP A 144 -32.16 13.99 -18.64
N TYR A 145 -31.90 13.62 -17.38
CA TYR A 145 -32.08 12.23 -16.91
C TYR A 145 -33.52 11.72 -17.02
N ASN A 146 -34.48 12.64 -16.91
CA ASN A 146 -35.92 12.34 -16.99
C ASN A 146 -36.47 12.39 -18.44
N SER A 147 -35.63 12.69 -19.43
CA SER A 147 -36.04 12.76 -20.83
C SER A 147 -36.63 11.45 -21.32
N ARG A 148 -37.66 11.51 -22.16
CA ARG A 148 -38.12 10.35 -22.93
C ARG A 148 -37.05 9.77 -23.85
N SER A 149 -36.05 10.58 -24.21
CA SER A 149 -34.91 10.17 -25.04
C SER A 149 -33.83 9.38 -24.26
N ASN A 150 -33.84 9.45 -22.92
CA ASN A 150 -32.88 8.74 -22.08
C ASN A 150 -33.34 7.29 -21.82
N ARG A 151 -32.98 6.40 -22.76
CA ARG A 151 -33.38 4.99 -22.77
C ARG A 151 -32.98 4.25 -21.49
N LEU A 152 -31.77 4.52 -20.95
CA LEU A 152 -31.22 3.83 -19.77
C LEU A 152 -32.07 4.07 -18.52
N CYS A 153 -32.36 5.34 -18.19
CA CYS A 153 -33.17 5.66 -17.01
C CYS A 153 -34.58 5.03 -17.10
N ARG A 154 -35.17 5.04 -18.30
CA ARG A 154 -36.51 4.45 -18.54
C ARG A 154 -36.55 2.94 -18.37
N GLU A 155 -35.56 2.22 -18.90
CA GLU A 155 -35.52 0.75 -18.80
C GLU A 155 -35.24 0.28 -17.36
N VAL A 156 -34.46 1.02 -16.59
CA VAL A 156 -34.18 0.72 -15.18
C VAL A 156 -35.31 1.20 -14.24
N GLY A 157 -36.15 2.14 -14.70
CA GLY A 157 -37.34 2.57 -13.98
C GLY A 157 -37.10 3.56 -12.84
N PHE A 158 -36.01 4.33 -12.86
CA PHE A 158 -35.75 5.40 -11.87
C PHE A 158 -35.80 6.79 -12.50
N SER A 159 -36.27 7.77 -11.72
CA SER A 159 -36.31 9.20 -12.07
C SER A 159 -35.49 10.01 -11.07
N ILE A 160 -34.94 11.15 -11.48
CA ILE A 160 -34.16 12.04 -10.62
C ILE A 160 -34.93 13.36 -10.45
N ASP A 161 -35.15 13.83 -9.23
CA ASP A 161 -35.66 15.20 -9.03
C ASP A 161 -34.60 16.23 -9.46
N ASP A 162 -34.84 16.91 -10.58
CA ASP A 162 -33.98 17.96 -11.14
C ASP A 162 -34.51 19.38 -10.89
N SER A 163 -35.62 19.50 -10.14
CA SER A 163 -36.26 20.77 -9.85
C SER A 163 -35.55 21.54 -8.72
N GLN A 164 -34.98 20.82 -7.75
CA GLN A 164 -34.29 21.40 -6.60
C GLN A 164 -33.32 20.41 -5.95
N MET A 165 -32.33 20.94 -5.22
CA MET A 165 -31.51 20.12 -4.33
C MET A 165 -32.31 19.67 -3.11
N LEU A 166 -31.93 18.51 -2.57
CA LEU A 166 -32.47 17.98 -1.33
C LEU A 166 -32.37 19.02 -0.20
N ARG A 167 -33.49 19.25 0.49
CA ARG A 167 -33.57 20.15 1.63
C ARG A 167 -33.45 19.35 2.93
N LEU A 168 -32.63 19.86 3.85
CA LEU A 168 -32.42 19.27 5.16
C LEU A 168 -32.19 20.37 6.19
N ASN A 169 -32.35 20.02 7.47
CA ASN A 169 -32.05 20.90 8.59
C ASN A 169 -30.66 20.58 9.13
N ALA A 170 -29.90 21.61 9.47
CA ALA A 170 -28.61 21.48 10.16
C ALA A 170 -28.74 22.06 11.58
N ARG A 171 -28.10 21.42 12.55
CA ARG A 171 -28.00 21.93 13.94
C ARG A 171 -26.72 22.74 14.06
N VAL A 172 -26.75 23.89 14.73
CA VAL A 172 -25.55 24.73 14.91
C VAL A 172 -25.05 24.60 16.34
N LEU A 173 -23.86 24.03 16.50
CA LEU A 173 -23.21 23.81 17.78
C LEU A 173 -22.67 25.11 18.38
N THR A 174 -22.61 25.16 19.70
CA THR A 174 -22.04 26.30 20.44
C THR A 174 -20.52 26.26 20.44
N GLN A 175 -19.89 27.42 20.24
CA GLN A 175 -18.44 27.59 20.33
C GLN A 175 -17.93 27.37 21.77
N PRO A 176 -16.70 26.88 21.95
CA PRO A 176 -16.11 26.68 23.27
C PRO A 176 -15.76 28.01 23.95
N GLN A 177 -15.70 27.99 25.27
CA GLN A 177 -14.95 29.01 26.02
C GLN A 177 -13.45 28.81 25.85
N ILE A 178 -12.74 29.88 25.51
CA ILE A 178 -11.29 29.88 25.29
C ILE A 178 -10.62 30.91 26.21
N GLN A 179 -9.52 30.52 26.85
CA GLN A 179 -8.67 31.37 27.66
C GLN A 179 -7.36 31.67 26.94
N THR A 180 -6.99 32.95 26.84
CA THR A 180 -5.71 33.43 26.30
C THR A 180 -4.71 33.80 27.39
N GLY A 181 -5.15 33.86 28.64
CA GLY A 181 -4.33 34.11 29.82
C GLY A 181 -4.97 33.49 31.06
N PRO A 182 -4.26 33.38 32.20
CA PRO A 182 -4.82 32.80 33.44
C PRO A 182 -6.16 33.42 33.86
N ASN A 183 -6.32 34.73 33.65
CA ASN A 183 -7.54 35.49 33.97
C ASN A 183 -8.21 36.13 32.74
N SER A 184 -7.77 35.79 31.52
CA SER A 184 -8.26 36.41 30.28
C SER A 184 -9.05 35.41 29.43
N ARG A 185 -10.23 35.82 28.96
CA ARG A 185 -11.11 35.04 28.08
C ARG A 185 -11.13 35.68 26.70
N ALA A 186 -10.92 34.86 25.66
CA ALA A 186 -10.95 35.32 24.28
C ALA A 186 -12.40 35.61 23.85
N ASN A 187 -12.61 36.73 23.15
CA ASN A 187 -13.89 37.02 22.50
C ASN A 187 -13.96 36.33 21.13
N VAL A 188 -14.31 35.05 21.13
CA VAL A 188 -14.36 34.25 19.89
C VAL A 188 -15.49 34.75 18.99
N ARG A 189 -15.14 35.20 17.77
CA ARG A 189 -16.11 35.71 16.79
C ARG A 189 -15.97 34.97 15.47
N ILE A 190 -17.03 34.27 15.06
CA ILE A 190 -17.09 33.51 13.80
C ILE A 190 -15.87 32.57 13.67
N GLY A 191 -15.55 31.88 14.77
CA GLY A 191 -14.41 30.96 14.83
C GLY A 191 -13.04 31.60 14.99
N ARG A 192 -12.89 32.94 14.98
CA ARG A 192 -11.58 33.60 15.21
C ARG A 192 -11.25 33.72 16.69
N ILE A 193 -10.00 33.41 17.03
CA ILE A 193 -9.44 33.40 18.37
C ILE A 193 -8.39 34.51 18.46
N PRO A 194 -8.74 35.73 18.90
CA PRO A 194 -7.74 36.77 19.14
C PRO A 194 -6.81 36.37 20.31
N LEU A 195 -5.58 36.90 20.33
CA LEU A 195 -4.71 36.73 21.51
C LEU A 195 -5.06 37.70 22.64
N ASP A 196 -5.70 38.84 22.32
CA ASP A 196 -6.07 39.89 23.28
C ASP A 196 -4.90 40.33 24.18
N GLY A 197 -3.68 40.37 23.64
CA GLY A 197 -2.47 40.80 24.36
C GLY A 197 -1.87 39.76 25.32
N HIS A 198 -2.40 38.54 25.37
CA HIS A 198 -1.93 37.50 26.31
C HIS A 198 -1.64 36.15 25.63
N LEU A 199 -0.72 35.40 26.22
CA LEU A 199 -0.51 33.97 25.99
C LEU A 199 -0.78 33.23 27.30
N PHE A 200 -1.39 32.04 27.24
CA PHE A 200 -1.79 31.32 28.45
C PHE A 200 -0.59 30.92 29.31
N THR A 201 0.47 30.45 28.67
CA THR A 201 1.77 30.15 29.28
C THR A 201 2.86 30.60 28.31
N PRO A 202 3.32 31.86 28.40
CA PRO A 202 4.45 32.32 27.63
C PRO A 202 5.73 31.64 28.14
N LYS A 203 6.59 31.18 27.24
CA LYS A 203 7.87 30.54 27.60
C LYS A 203 9.06 31.40 27.18
N PRO A 204 9.93 31.83 28.10
CA PRO A 204 11.11 32.60 27.75
C PRO A 204 12.12 31.77 26.94
N LEU A 205 12.90 32.46 26.12
CA LEU A 205 14.03 31.93 25.36
C LEU A 205 15.34 32.38 26.00
N SER A 206 16.21 31.42 26.31
CA SER A 206 17.54 31.69 26.83
C SER A 206 18.42 32.34 25.76
N THR A 207 18.38 31.81 24.54
CA THR A 207 19.17 32.28 23.41
C THR A 207 18.33 32.26 22.13
N LEU A 208 18.25 33.39 21.44
CA LEU A 208 17.62 33.52 20.12
C LEU A 208 18.65 34.04 19.11
N SER A 209 18.78 33.34 17.99
CA SER A 209 19.46 33.89 16.82
C SER A 209 18.47 34.23 15.72
N ILE A 210 18.62 35.42 15.13
CA ILE A 210 17.91 35.80 13.90
C ILE A 210 18.95 35.74 12.78
N THR A 211 18.81 34.75 11.92
CA THR A 211 19.73 34.47 10.81
C THR A 211 19.04 34.74 9.50
N TYR A 212 19.68 35.54 8.66
CA TYR A 212 19.23 35.79 7.30
C TYR A 212 19.96 34.88 6.31
N PHE A 213 19.21 34.29 5.39
CA PHE A 213 19.67 33.49 4.27
C PHE A 213 19.13 34.11 2.98
N GLY A 214 19.96 34.89 2.30
CA GLY A 214 19.59 35.49 1.03
C GLY A 214 20.77 36.14 0.31
N ASN A 215 20.51 36.62 -0.90
CA ASN A 215 21.55 36.93 -1.87
C ASN A 215 21.89 38.43 -1.96
N ASP A 216 21.07 39.33 -1.41
CA ASP A 216 21.21 40.79 -1.53
C ASP A 216 20.98 41.48 -0.17
N ILE A 217 21.98 41.31 0.71
CA ILE A 217 21.94 41.78 2.11
C ILE A 217 21.76 43.30 2.18
N GLU A 218 22.43 44.06 1.32
CA GLU A 218 22.44 45.52 1.38
C GLU A 218 21.05 46.10 1.07
N ARG A 219 20.38 45.59 0.04
CA ARG A 219 19.04 46.06 -0.32
C ARG A 219 17.98 45.66 0.72
N GLU A 220 18.14 44.50 1.34
CA GLU A 220 17.12 43.93 2.24
C GLU A 220 17.34 44.31 3.72
N ARG A 221 18.47 44.96 4.05
CA ARG A 221 18.91 45.28 5.42
C ARG A 221 17.86 45.99 6.26
N ASP A 222 17.28 47.07 5.74
CA ASP A 222 16.33 47.90 6.49
C ASP A 222 15.04 47.15 6.80
N LEU A 223 14.54 46.37 5.84
CA LEU A 223 13.34 45.56 6.02
C LEU A 223 13.58 44.46 7.06
N MET A 224 14.73 43.81 7.03
CA MET A 224 15.12 42.80 8.01
C MET A 224 15.19 43.38 9.42
N LYS A 225 15.84 44.54 9.57
CA LYS A 225 15.95 45.23 10.85
C LYS A 225 14.58 45.61 11.40
N LYS A 226 13.75 46.25 10.57
CA LYS A 226 12.37 46.60 10.93
C LYS A 226 11.55 45.38 11.37
N PHE A 227 11.69 44.26 10.68
CA PHE A 227 11.05 43.01 11.05
C PHE A 227 11.54 42.46 12.39
N ALA A 228 12.86 42.37 12.58
CA ALA A 228 13.45 41.89 13.82
C ALA A 228 13.02 42.74 15.02
N ASP A 229 13.08 44.07 14.89
CA ASP A 229 12.67 45.01 15.95
C ASP A 229 11.19 44.85 16.30
N THR A 230 10.32 44.77 15.29
CA THR A 230 8.88 44.58 15.49
C THR A 230 8.58 43.23 16.14
N LEU A 231 9.26 42.16 15.72
CA LEU A 231 9.08 40.84 16.33
C LEU A 231 9.51 40.84 17.80
N LEU A 232 10.67 41.41 18.12
CA LEU A 232 11.16 41.49 19.50
C LEU A 232 10.23 42.33 20.39
N GLN A 233 9.67 43.42 19.85
CA GLN A 233 8.66 44.21 20.54
C GLN A 233 7.40 43.38 20.83
N VAL A 234 6.89 42.64 19.84
CA VAL A 234 5.73 41.75 20.03
C VAL A 234 6.06 40.66 21.05
N MET A 235 7.23 40.02 20.97
CA MET A 235 7.65 39.00 21.94
C MET A 235 7.64 39.54 23.37
N ASN A 236 8.17 40.75 23.58
CA ASN A 236 8.16 41.42 24.88
C ASN A 236 6.74 41.74 25.37
N ASN A 237 5.87 42.26 24.49
CA ASN A 237 4.48 42.59 24.84
C ASN A 237 3.67 41.36 25.29
N TYR A 238 4.02 40.18 24.78
CA TYR A 238 3.37 38.91 25.11
C TYR A 238 4.19 38.09 26.14
N HIS A 239 5.18 38.69 26.80
CA HIS A 239 6.00 38.09 27.86
C HIS A 239 6.83 36.85 27.43
N VAL A 240 7.17 36.76 26.14
CA VAL A 240 8.12 35.77 25.60
C VAL A 240 9.52 36.39 25.65
N ASP A 241 10.09 36.46 26.85
CA ASP A 241 11.36 37.15 27.08
C ASP A 241 12.52 36.45 26.39
N VAL A 242 13.48 37.22 25.86
CA VAL A 242 14.69 36.72 25.21
C VAL A 242 15.90 37.20 25.99
N ARG A 243 16.60 36.29 26.69
CA ARG A 243 17.74 36.65 27.56
C ARG A 243 18.98 37.08 26.78
N TYR A 244 19.33 36.35 25.72
CA TYR A 244 20.47 36.67 24.85
C TYR A 244 20.08 36.63 23.38
N ARG A 245 20.57 37.63 22.62
CA ARG A 245 20.25 37.85 21.21
C ARG A 245 21.53 37.86 20.38
N LYS A 246 21.61 36.98 19.38
CA LYS A 246 22.71 36.97 18.41
C LYS A 246 22.18 37.28 17.02
N HIS A 247 22.49 38.47 16.52
CA HIS A 247 22.27 38.83 15.11
C HIS A 247 23.45 38.30 14.29
N THR A 248 23.24 37.24 13.52
CA THR A 248 24.28 36.70 12.63
C THR A 248 23.97 37.12 11.20
N VAL A 249 24.88 37.86 10.57
CA VAL A 249 24.72 38.32 9.19
C VAL A 249 25.27 37.28 8.23
N SER A 250 24.33 36.65 7.53
CA SER A 250 24.42 35.84 6.30
C SER A 250 25.60 34.89 6.15
N PRO A 251 25.50 33.63 6.61
CA PRO A 251 26.22 32.56 5.93
C PRO A 251 25.79 32.54 4.45
N THR A 252 26.73 32.35 3.52
CA THR A 252 26.36 31.94 2.15
C THR A 252 25.55 30.65 2.22
N ILE A 253 24.70 30.37 1.22
CA ILE A 253 23.86 29.15 1.20
C ILE A 253 24.73 27.89 1.44
N ASP A 254 25.96 27.88 0.93
CA ASP A 254 26.92 26.79 1.10
C ASP A 254 27.42 26.59 2.54
N LYS A 255 27.15 27.53 3.46
CA LYS A 255 27.63 27.53 4.86
C LYS A 255 26.53 27.27 5.89
N ILE A 256 25.36 26.76 5.47
CA ILE A 256 24.26 26.43 6.40
C ILE A 256 24.74 25.44 7.48
N THR A 257 25.48 24.40 7.10
CA THR A 257 25.99 23.38 8.02
C THR A 257 26.96 23.95 9.05
N GLU A 258 27.92 24.78 8.62
CA GLU A 258 28.88 25.47 9.49
C GLU A 258 28.16 26.43 10.46
N HIS A 259 27.16 27.15 9.95
CA HIS A 259 26.37 28.07 10.76
C HIS A 259 25.65 27.33 11.89
N PHE A 260 24.92 26.25 11.58
CA PHE A 260 24.22 25.47 12.60
C PHE A 260 25.18 24.75 13.55
N HIS A 261 26.38 24.36 13.09
CA HIS A 261 27.44 23.86 13.96
C HIS A 261 27.83 24.90 15.03
N SER A 262 28.14 26.14 14.61
CA SER A 262 28.46 27.24 15.52
C SER A 262 27.31 27.59 16.47
N MET A 263 26.05 27.49 16.00
CA MET A 263 24.88 27.69 16.85
C MET A 263 24.75 26.59 17.90
N ASN A 264 25.08 25.35 17.57
CA ASN A 264 25.12 24.24 18.51
C ASN A 264 26.21 24.43 19.58
N GLU A 265 27.43 24.79 19.16
CA GLU A 265 28.55 25.07 20.08
C GLU A 265 28.23 26.19 21.05
N SER A 266 27.54 27.24 20.57
CA SER A 266 27.09 28.35 21.40
C SER A 266 25.80 28.07 22.20
N LYS A 267 25.30 26.83 22.18
CA LYS A 267 24.08 26.38 22.88
C LYS A 267 22.88 27.27 22.55
N CYS A 268 22.71 27.61 21.27
CA CYS A 268 21.58 28.39 20.79
C CYS A 268 20.28 27.56 20.88
N GLN A 269 19.29 28.06 21.60
CA GLN A 269 18.01 27.37 21.81
C GLN A 269 17.09 27.49 20.60
N PHE A 270 17.12 28.63 19.91
CA PHE A 270 16.16 28.93 18.84
C PHE A 270 16.79 29.77 17.73
N VAL A 271 16.58 29.35 16.48
CA VAL A 271 17.04 30.08 15.28
C VAL A 271 15.84 30.48 14.42
N LEU A 272 15.65 31.78 14.25
CA LEU A 272 14.70 32.36 13.31
C LEU A 272 15.39 32.56 11.95
N CYS A 273 15.00 31.76 10.96
CA CYS A 273 15.62 31.75 9.63
C CYS A 273 14.81 32.64 8.68
N VAL A 274 15.29 33.84 8.38
CA VAL A 274 14.69 34.76 7.40
C VAL A 274 15.25 34.41 6.02
N MET A 275 14.39 34.00 5.10
CA MET A 275 14.78 33.48 3.79
C MET A 275 14.37 34.45 2.68
N SER A 276 15.31 34.73 1.76
CA SER A 276 15.10 35.41 0.48
C SER A 276 15.75 34.58 -0.63
N GLY A 277 15.13 34.53 -1.81
CA GLY A 277 15.58 33.67 -2.91
C GLY A 277 15.12 34.20 -4.26
N ARG A 278 15.80 33.79 -5.34
CA ARG A 278 15.52 34.27 -6.71
C ARG A 278 14.38 33.48 -7.35
N SER A 279 14.23 32.20 -6.97
CA SER A 279 13.16 31.32 -7.42
C SER A 279 12.43 30.66 -6.25
N GLU A 280 11.23 30.12 -6.49
CA GLU A 280 10.53 29.30 -5.49
C GLU A 280 11.27 27.99 -5.18
N GLU A 281 12.00 27.46 -6.16
CA GLU A 281 12.76 26.21 -6.00
C GLU A 281 13.94 26.43 -5.05
N ASP A 282 14.66 27.55 -5.21
CA ASP A 282 15.76 27.95 -4.31
C ASP A 282 15.25 28.03 -2.85
N LEU A 283 14.06 28.63 -2.65
CA LEU A 283 13.47 28.79 -1.33
C LEU A 283 13.00 27.47 -0.71
N LYS A 284 12.56 26.51 -1.54
CA LYS A 284 12.21 25.16 -1.06
C LYS A 284 13.48 24.42 -0.63
N GLN A 285 14.52 24.44 -1.45
CA GLN A 285 15.79 23.79 -1.15
C GLN A 285 16.41 24.37 0.12
N LEU A 286 16.53 25.70 0.19
CA LEU A 286 17.05 26.40 1.37
C LEU A 286 16.27 26.03 2.65
N LYS A 287 14.94 25.96 2.56
CA LYS A 287 14.11 25.54 3.69
C LYS A 287 14.39 24.08 4.08
N ALA A 288 14.61 23.19 3.13
CA ALA A 288 14.95 21.79 3.39
C ALA A 288 16.31 21.69 4.10
N ASP A 289 17.34 22.36 3.59
CA ASP A 289 18.70 22.36 4.18
C ASP A 289 18.69 22.92 5.61
N ILE A 290 17.95 24.00 5.85
CA ILE A 290 17.74 24.56 7.21
C ILE A 290 17.08 23.53 8.14
N LYS A 291 16.13 22.74 7.63
CA LYS A 291 15.40 21.76 8.43
C LYS A 291 16.25 20.53 8.71
N ASP A 292 17.01 20.06 7.73
CA ASP A 292 17.95 18.97 7.87
C ASP A 292 19.03 19.31 8.91
N CYS A 293 19.76 20.41 8.69
CA CYS A 293 20.78 20.86 9.64
C CYS A 293 20.19 21.18 11.01
N GLY A 294 19.19 22.05 11.06
CA GLY A 294 18.64 22.53 12.33
C GLY A 294 17.93 21.44 13.12
N THR A 295 16.98 20.74 12.51
CA THR A 295 16.07 19.82 13.23
C THR A 295 16.64 18.42 13.36
N ILE A 296 17.26 17.87 12.31
CA ILE A 296 17.72 16.47 12.28
C ILE A 296 19.14 16.37 12.84
N LYS A 297 20.08 17.15 12.28
CA LYS A 297 21.50 17.02 12.62
C LYS A 297 21.86 17.59 14.00
N TYR A 298 21.37 18.77 14.34
CA TYR A 298 21.76 19.47 15.58
C TYR A 298 20.65 19.59 16.63
N GLY A 299 19.41 19.22 16.32
CA GLY A 299 18.29 19.30 17.29
C GLY A 299 17.94 20.73 17.75
N ILE A 300 18.31 21.76 16.99
CA ILE A 300 18.03 23.17 17.28
C ILE A 300 16.65 23.56 16.73
N MET A 301 15.83 24.21 17.56
CA MET A 301 14.51 24.68 17.13
C MET A 301 14.63 25.79 16.08
N THR A 302 13.98 25.59 14.93
CA THR A 302 14.02 26.55 13.81
C THR A 302 12.65 27.07 13.39
N GLN A 303 12.54 28.36 13.08
CA GLN A 303 11.35 28.97 12.47
C GLN A 303 11.72 29.74 11.21
N CYS A 304 11.27 29.25 10.05
CA CYS A 304 11.52 29.91 8.77
C CYS A 304 10.49 31.01 8.48
N VAL A 305 10.94 32.14 7.93
CA VAL A 305 10.12 33.29 7.51
C VAL A 305 10.54 33.67 6.09
N LEU A 306 9.57 33.88 5.20
CA LEU A 306 9.85 34.39 3.87
C LEU A 306 9.83 35.92 3.89
N LEU A 307 10.92 36.55 3.47
CA LEU A 307 11.02 38.01 3.49
C LEU A 307 10.00 38.67 2.54
N SER A 308 9.68 38.01 1.41
CA SER A 308 8.62 38.46 0.50
C SER A 308 7.25 38.54 1.19
N LYS A 309 6.96 37.65 2.15
CA LYS A 309 5.73 37.72 2.95
C LYS A 309 5.78 38.85 3.96
N VAL A 310 6.94 39.13 4.54
CA VAL A 310 7.13 40.27 5.45
C VAL A 310 6.86 41.59 4.69
N ALA A 311 7.43 41.74 3.48
CA ALA A 311 7.24 42.93 2.64
C ALA A 311 5.77 43.12 2.20
N ALA A 312 5.06 42.03 1.88
CA ALA A 312 3.68 42.09 1.38
C ALA A 312 2.62 42.35 2.47
N ASN A 313 2.97 42.22 3.75
CA ASN A 313 2.00 42.36 4.84
C ASN A 313 1.72 43.83 5.20
N ARG A 314 0.45 44.22 5.16
CA ARG A 314 0.00 45.57 5.54
C ARG A 314 0.19 45.88 7.02
N SER A 315 0.06 44.87 7.89
CA SER A 315 0.31 44.96 9.34
C SER A 315 1.41 43.99 9.73
N LEU A 316 2.61 44.53 9.97
CA LEU A 316 3.76 43.74 10.40
C LEU A 316 3.55 43.19 11.81
N THR A 317 2.91 43.95 12.70
CA THR A 317 2.56 43.51 14.05
C THR A 317 1.66 42.29 14.03
N GLY A 318 0.55 42.32 13.25
CA GLY A 318 -0.36 41.17 13.15
C GLY A 318 0.30 39.94 12.50
N TYR A 319 1.29 40.15 11.62
CA TYR A 319 2.12 39.06 11.10
C TYR A 319 2.98 38.45 12.22
N CYS A 320 3.64 39.28 13.04
CA CYS A 320 4.45 38.85 14.18
C CYS A 320 3.60 38.17 15.28
N GLU A 321 2.34 38.56 15.48
CA GLU A 321 1.41 37.89 16.40
C GLU A 321 1.05 36.46 15.96
N ASN A 322 0.96 36.21 14.65
CA ASN A 322 0.83 34.83 14.15
C ASN A 322 2.15 34.06 14.28
N LEU A 323 3.29 34.75 14.18
CA LEU A 323 4.61 34.15 14.30
C LEU A 323 4.92 33.75 15.75
N ILE A 324 4.60 34.60 16.72
CA ILE A 324 4.84 34.33 18.15
C ILE A 324 4.06 33.11 18.63
N ARG A 325 2.83 32.88 18.13
CA ARG A 325 2.09 31.63 18.41
C ARG A 325 2.93 30.39 18.10
N LYS A 326 3.60 30.39 16.95
CA LYS A 326 4.45 29.28 16.50
C LYS A 326 5.74 29.17 17.28
N ILE A 327 6.33 30.31 17.67
CA ILE A 327 7.56 30.35 18.49
C ILE A 327 7.27 29.84 19.89
N ASN A 328 6.25 30.38 20.56
CA ASN A 328 5.87 29.99 21.91
C ASN A 328 5.49 28.49 21.96
N PHE A 329 4.68 28.02 21.02
CA PHE A 329 4.32 26.59 20.93
C PHE A 329 5.54 25.68 20.77
N LYS A 330 6.47 26.02 19.86
CA LYS A 330 7.71 25.25 19.69
C LYS A 330 8.55 25.24 20.95
N ASN A 331 8.58 26.36 21.67
CA ASN A 331 9.24 26.48 22.95
C ASN A 331 8.45 25.84 24.11
N SER A 332 7.50 24.93 23.84
CA SER A 332 6.66 24.26 24.84
C SER A 332 5.80 25.19 25.69
N GLY A 333 5.50 26.39 25.17
CA GLY A 333 4.51 27.31 25.74
C GLY A 333 3.10 27.01 25.26
N ILE A 334 2.11 27.49 26.00
CA ILE A 334 0.68 27.33 25.69
C ILE A 334 0.12 28.68 25.27
N ASN A 335 -0.48 28.76 24.08
CA ASN A 335 -1.04 30.01 23.58
C ASN A 335 -2.44 30.24 24.14
N THR A 336 -3.30 29.22 24.07
CA THR A 336 -4.70 29.27 24.49
C THR A 336 -5.11 27.94 25.12
N LYS A 337 -6.05 27.98 26.08
CA LYS A 337 -6.72 26.78 26.60
C LYS A 337 -8.19 26.78 26.20
N VAL A 338 -8.64 25.68 25.61
CA VAL A 338 -10.02 25.45 25.21
C VAL A 338 -10.71 24.64 26.31
N ASN A 339 -11.91 25.06 26.74
CA ASN A 339 -12.65 24.35 27.76
C ASN A 339 -13.44 23.16 27.18
N LEU A 340 -12.75 22.04 26.95
CA LEU A 340 -13.37 20.82 26.41
C LEU A 340 -14.41 20.18 27.34
N ASN A 341 -14.39 20.53 28.63
CA ASN A 341 -15.38 20.01 29.59
C ASN A 341 -16.82 20.42 29.25
N GLN A 342 -17.00 21.51 28.49
CA GLN A 342 -18.33 21.94 28.04
C GLN A 342 -19.00 20.90 27.14
N SER A 343 -18.22 20.08 26.44
CA SER A 343 -18.69 19.03 25.54
C SER A 343 -18.91 17.68 26.21
N LEU A 344 -18.47 17.53 27.47
CA LEU A 344 -18.39 16.25 28.19
C LEU A 344 -19.34 16.18 29.41
N LYS A 345 -20.34 17.06 29.47
CA LYS A 345 -21.13 17.35 30.69
C LYS A 345 -21.81 16.13 31.33
N ASN A 346 -22.26 15.14 30.56
CA ASN A 346 -23.05 14.01 31.11
C ASN A 346 -22.21 12.77 31.45
N LYS A 347 -20.89 12.79 31.17
CA LYS A 347 -20.01 11.63 31.35
C LYS A 347 -18.77 11.91 32.19
N LYS A 348 -18.66 13.10 32.77
CA LYS A 348 -17.48 13.52 33.50
C LYS A 348 -17.48 12.99 34.93
N SER A 349 -16.56 12.10 35.23
CA SER A 349 -16.02 11.90 36.58
C SER A 349 -14.92 12.92 36.86
N THR A 350 -14.68 13.27 38.13
CA THR A 350 -13.51 14.06 38.56
C THR A 350 -12.18 13.35 38.28
N THR A 351 -12.23 12.05 38.00
CA THR A 351 -11.09 11.18 37.74
C THR A 351 -10.83 10.90 36.27
N ASP A 352 -11.65 11.43 35.34
CA ASP A 352 -11.49 11.13 33.92
C ASP A 352 -10.31 11.89 33.30
N ALA A 353 -9.43 11.13 32.64
CA ALA A 353 -8.26 11.62 31.92
C ALA A 353 -8.40 11.22 30.45
N TYR A 354 -8.64 12.22 29.60
CA TYR A 354 -8.78 12.06 28.17
C TYR A 354 -7.42 12.20 27.46
N MET A 355 -7.23 11.44 26.39
CA MET A 355 -6.16 11.64 25.42
C MET A 355 -6.72 11.56 24.01
N PHE A 356 -6.29 12.50 23.16
CA PHE A 356 -6.77 12.64 21.78
C PHE A 356 -5.66 12.28 20.82
N PHE A 357 -5.99 11.45 19.83
CA PHE A 357 -5.05 11.04 18.78
C PHE A 357 -5.52 11.51 17.41
N GLY A 358 -4.55 11.81 16.55
CA GLY A 358 -4.75 12.09 15.12
C GLY A 358 -3.74 11.31 14.31
N ALA A 359 -4.18 10.64 13.24
CA ALA A 359 -3.30 9.86 12.38
C ALA A 359 -3.57 10.12 10.89
N ASP A 360 -2.51 10.12 10.11
CA ASP A 360 -2.52 10.32 8.65
C ASP A 360 -1.42 9.45 8.01
N VAL A 361 -1.63 9.08 6.74
CA VAL A 361 -0.67 8.34 5.93
C VAL A 361 -0.45 9.07 4.62
N ILE A 362 0.81 9.30 4.27
CA ILE A 362 1.20 9.91 3.00
C ILE A 362 1.94 8.90 2.13
N HIS A 363 1.60 8.91 0.84
CA HIS A 363 2.22 8.06 -0.17
C HIS A 363 3.16 8.89 -1.07
N PRO A 364 4.20 8.27 -1.66
CA PRO A 364 5.02 8.92 -2.67
C PRO A 364 4.22 9.25 -3.92
N THR A 365 4.51 10.41 -4.53
CA THR A 365 3.81 10.89 -5.73
C THR A 365 4.35 10.27 -7.03
N ASN A 366 5.63 9.89 -7.06
CA ASN A 366 6.23 9.17 -8.18
C ASN A 366 6.30 7.66 -7.91
N VAL A 367 5.65 6.88 -8.77
CA VAL A 367 5.44 5.41 -8.66
C VAL A 367 6.70 4.59 -8.97
N THR A 368 7.89 5.19 -8.96
CA THR A 368 9.13 4.40 -8.96
C THR A 368 9.17 3.64 -7.64
N ARG A 369 9.13 2.30 -7.71
CA ARG A 369 8.84 1.32 -6.64
C ARG A 369 9.79 1.33 -5.40
N GLN A 370 10.41 2.45 -5.05
CA GLN A 370 11.49 2.54 -4.06
C GLN A 370 11.15 3.40 -2.82
N HIS A 371 10.11 4.24 -2.84
CA HIS A 371 9.79 5.07 -1.68
C HIS A 371 8.71 4.44 -0.77
N PRO A 372 8.93 4.38 0.57
CA PRO A 372 7.95 3.86 1.51
C PRO A 372 6.77 4.82 1.66
N SER A 373 5.57 4.33 2.02
CA SER A 373 4.56 5.24 2.58
C SER A 373 5.02 5.70 3.97
N ILE A 374 4.52 6.84 4.45
CA ILE A 374 4.89 7.36 5.76
C ILE A 374 3.62 7.52 6.58
N ALA A 375 3.53 6.78 7.68
CA ALA A 375 2.47 6.92 8.66
C ALA A 375 2.90 7.88 9.78
N VAL A 376 1.94 8.67 10.25
CA VAL A 376 2.14 9.61 11.34
C VAL A 376 1.01 9.47 12.35
N VAL A 377 1.37 9.39 13.63
CA VAL A 377 0.42 9.42 14.75
C VAL A 377 0.80 10.56 15.69
N VAL A 378 -0.18 11.37 16.04
CA VAL A 378 -0.08 12.51 16.95
C VAL A 378 -0.93 12.21 18.17
N GLY A 379 -0.38 12.42 19.37
CA GLY A 379 -1.11 12.30 20.63
C GLY A 379 -1.10 13.61 21.40
N SER A 380 -2.24 14.00 21.99
CA SER A 380 -2.28 15.10 22.94
C SER A 380 -1.45 14.76 24.18
N CYS A 381 -0.74 15.73 24.73
CA CYS A 381 0.06 15.52 25.96
C CYS A 381 -0.73 15.82 27.23
N ASP A 382 -1.98 16.28 27.12
CA ASP A 382 -2.90 16.50 28.23
C ASP A 382 -4.37 16.29 27.81
N SER A 383 -5.27 16.35 28.78
CA SER A 383 -6.73 16.21 28.59
C SER A 383 -7.41 17.42 27.92
N LEU A 384 -6.68 18.52 27.68
CA LEU A 384 -7.22 19.73 27.05
C LEU A 384 -6.73 19.89 25.60
N CYS A 385 -5.91 18.96 25.12
CA CYS A 385 -5.22 19.04 23.85
C CYS A 385 -4.42 20.36 23.69
N SER A 386 -3.78 20.83 24.77
CA SER A 386 -3.02 22.09 24.74
C SER A 386 -1.66 21.97 24.06
N THR A 387 -1.09 20.77 24.08
CA THR A 387 0.18 20.39 23.45
C THR A 387 0.07 18.99 22.87
N THR A 388 0.94 18.67 21.90
CA THR A 388 0.93 17.38 21.20
C THR A 388 2.34 16.84 21.01
N ALA A 389 2.45 15.52 20.98
CA ALA A 389 3.64 14.79 20.58
C ALA A 389 3.37 14.04 19.27
N VAL A 390 4.41 13.82 18.48
CA VAL A 390 4.33 13.22 17.14
C VAL A 390 5.21 11.97 17.10
N ARG A 391 4.73 10.93 16.42
CA ARG A 391 5.49 9.76 15.99
C ARG A 391 5.30 9.54 14.51
N VAL A 392 6.36 9.06 13.87
CA VAL A 392 6.45 8.86 12.42
C VAL A 392 7.02 7.47 12.16
N CYS A 393 6.42 6.74 11.24
CA CYS A 393 6.84 5.41 10.83
C CYS A 393 6.92 5.34 9.30
N GLN A 394 8.06 4.90 8.77
CA GLN A 394 8.15 4.52 7.35
C GLN A 394 7.58 3.11 7.19
N GLN A 395 6.78 2.89 6.16
CA GLN A 395 6.18 1.60 5.88
C GLN A 395 6.42 1.19 4.43
N PHE A 396 7.15 0.09 4.26
CA PHE A 396 7.58 -0.42 2.97
C PHE A 396 6.55 -1.41 2.42
N PRO A 397 5.99 -1.17 1.22
CA PRO A 397 5.07 -2.11 0.61
C PRO A 397 5.76 -3.45 0.30
N LYS A 398 5.02 -4.55 0.46
CA LYS A 398 5.42 -5.88 -0.06
C LYS A 398 5.46 -5.85 -1.59
N GLU A 399 6.25 -6.73 -2.20
CA GLU A 399 6.46 -6.75 -3.66
C GLU A 399 5.12 -6.68 -4.42
N GLY A 400 5.05 -5.76 -5.41
CA GLY A 400 3.84 -5.53 -6.23
C GLY A 400 2.86 -4.47 -5.73
N LYS A 401 2.98 -3.94 -4.49
CA LYS A 401 2.17 -2.81 -4.00
C LYS A 401 2.93 -1.48 -4.08
N CYS A 402 2.25 -0.41 -4.47
CA CYS A 402 2.85 0.93 -4.57
C CYS A 402 2.64 1.78 -3.30
N SER A 403 1.66 1.43 -2.47
CA SER A 403 1.33 2.16 -1.25
C SER A 403 0.70 1.24 -0.21
N ILE A 404 0.83 1.61 1.06
CA ILE A 404 0.14 0.96 2.18
C ILE A 404 -0.64 2.05 2.89
N GLU A 405 -1.96 1.91 3.02
CA GLU A 405 -2.79 2.83 3.79
C GLU A 405 -2.86 2.43 5.26
N THR A 406 -2.93 1.14 5.59
CA THR A 406 -2.96 0.66 6.98
C THR A 406 -1.67 1.02 7.72
N ILE A 407 -1.78 1.56 8.92
CA ILE A 407 -0.64 1.95 9.75
C ILE A 407 -0.04 0.71 10.42
N ILE A 408 1.12 0.26 9.95
CA ILE A 408 1.79 -0.95 10.45
C ILE A 408 2.37 -0.72 11.86
N GLY A 409 3.06 0.40 12.08
CA GLY A 409 3.69 0.74 13.38
C GLY A 409 2.73 1.30 14.43
N MET A 410 1.43 1.02 14.35
CA MET A 410 0.42 1.64 15.21
C MET A 410 0.68 1.37 16.69
N THR A 411 0.99 0.12 17.06
CA THR A 411 1.20 -0.31 18.45
C THR A 411 2.32 0.50 19.12
N ASP A 412 3.51 0.53 18.52
CA ASP A 412 4.68 1.18 19.13
C ASP A 412 4.49 2.71 19.19
N MET A 413 3.91 3.31 18.15
CA MET A 413 3.64 4.75 18.13
C MET A 413 2.66 5.16 19.22
N VAL A 414 1.60 4.39 19.44
CA VAL A 414 0.60 4.67 20.48
C VAL A 414 1.16 4.42 21.87
N GLU A 415 1.90 3.33 22.08
CA GLU A 415 2.58 3.02 23.35
C GLU A 415 3.50 4.18 23.78
N GLN A 416 4.37 4.64 22.88
CA GLN A 416 5.29 5.74 23.16
C GLN A 416 4.58 7.07 23.44
N LEU A 417 3.43 7.32 22.79
CA LEU A 417 2.63 8.52 23.03
C LEU A 417 1.90 8.45 24.38
N LEU A 418 1.41 7.27 24.77
CA LEU A 418 0.83 7.05 26.10
C LEU A 418 1.88 7.19 27.20
N ASP A 419 3.10 6.70 26.99
CA ASP A 419 4.19 6.90 27.94
C ASP A 419 4.56 8.38 28.07
N ASN A 420 4.64 9.10 26.94
CA ASN A 420 4.80 10.56 26.97
C ASN A 420 3.70 11.24 27.80
N TYR A 421 2.43 10.84 27.65
CA TYR A 421 1.33 11.36 28.45
C TYR A 421 1.53 11.07 29.95
N ARG A 422 1.92 9.84 30.30
CA ARG A 422 2.21 9.41 31.67
C ARG A 422 3.34 10.22 32.29
N GLN A 423 4.42 10.47 31.56
CA GLN A 423 5.56 11.23 32.05
C GLN A 423 5.16 12.68 32.40
N VAL A 424 4.29 13.29 31.58
CA VAL A 424 3.80 14.67 31.76
C VAL A 424 2.76 14.75 32.89
N ASN A 425 1.76 13.87 32.91
CA ASN A 425 0.60 13.98 33.81
C ASN A 425 0.72 13.12 35.07
N LYS A 426 1.73 12.25 35.15
CA LYS A 426 1.93 11.22 36.20
C LYS A 426 0.81 10.18 36.30
N ILE A 427 -0.14 10.23 35.39
CA ILE A 427 -1.25 9.28 35.24
C ILE A 427 -1.37 8.88 33.76
N LEU A 428 -1.86 7.68 33.51
CA LEU A 428 -2.27 7.26 32.18
C LEU A 428 -3.73 7.69 31.92
N PRO A 429 -4.12 7.98 30.67
CA PRO A 429 -5.50 8.31 30.35
C PRO A 429 -6.42 7.10 30.56
N ASN A 430 -7.69 7.34 30.92
CA ASN A 430 -8.70 6.27 31.01
C ASN A 430 -9.73 6.35 29.86
N LYS A 431 -9.61 7.36 28.99
CA LYS A 431 -10.45 7.61 27.82
C LYS A 431 -9.57 8.03 26.64
N VAL A 432 -9.68 7.33 25.51
CA VAL A 432 -8.91 7.61 24.29
C VAL A 432 -9.87 7.88 23.13
N VAL A 433 -9.68 9.02 22.45
CA VAL A 433 -10.43 9.36 21.23
C VAL A 433 -9.45 9.44 20.07
N PHE A 434 -9.62 8.58 19.07
CA PHE A 434 -8.68 8.42 17.95
C PHE A 434 -9.32 8.90 16.64
N TYR A 435 -8.72 9.89 15.99
CA TYR A 435 -9.14 10.38 14.68
C TYR A 435 -8.16 9.92 13.58
N ARG A 436 -8.65 9.17 12.60
CA ARG A 436 -7.88 8.63 11.47
C ARG A 436 -8.31 9.29 10.16
N ASP A 437 -7.43 10.06 9.52
CA ASP A 437 -7.71 10.72 8.22
C ASP A 437 -7.09 9.97 7.06
N GLY A 438 -7.71 10.01 5.87
CA GLY A 438 -7.14 9.41 4.65
C GLY A 438 -7.69 8.04 4.25
N VAL A 439 -8.68 7.50 4.98
CA VAL A 439 -9.22 6.15 4.74
C VAL A 439 -10.51 6.18 3.93
N ASP A 440 -10.59 5.39 2.86
CA ASP A 440 -11.80 5.20 2.06
C ASP A 440 -12.77 4.17 2.66
N ASP A 441 -14.07 4.21 2.29
CA ASP A 441 -15.10 3.36 2.92
C ASP A 441 -14.79 1.86 2.75
N GLY A 442 -14.26 1.47 1.59
CA GLY A 442 -13.88 0.08 1.29
C GLY A 442 -12.71 -0.45 2.11
N GLN A 443 -12.06 0.38 2.92
CA GLN A 443 -10.92 0.00 3.77
C GLN A 443 -11.29 -0.09 5.26
N PHE A 444 -12.53 0.24 5.66
CA PHE A 444 -12.93 0.21 7.09
C PHE A 444 -12.74 -1.15 7.73
N GLY A 445 -13.01 -2.25 7.00
CA GLY A 445 -12.76 -3.62 7.50
C GLY A 445 -11.31 -3.82 7.93
N LYS A 446 -10.34 -3.36 7.12
CA LYS A 446 -8.91 -3.45 7.45
C LYS A 446 -8.52 -2.65 8.68
N ILE A 447 -9.15 -1.49 8.90
CA ILE A 447 -8.92 -0.67 10.09
C ILE A 447 -9.41 -1.41 11.34
N ILE A 448 -10.60 -2.01 11.26
CA ILE A 448 -11.20 -2.78 12.35
C ILE A 448 -10.38 -4.03 12.65
N GLU A 449 -9.87 -4.71 11.63
CA GLU A 449 -9.10 -5.96 11.78
C GLU A 449 -7.64 -5.75 12.19
N HIS A 450 -7.03 -4.61 11.88
CA HIS A 450 -5.60 -4.40 12.10
C HIS A 450 -5.24 -3.19 12.97
N GLU A 451 -5.82 -2.01 12.74
CA GLU A 451 -5.40 -0.80 13.48
C GLU A 451 -6.01 -0.73 14.89
N ILE A 452 -7.30 -1.06 15.04
CA ILE A 452 -7.97 -1.08 16.35
C ILE A 452 -7.32 -2.11 17.29
N PRO A 453 -7.09 -3.38 16.87
CA PRO A 453 -6.36 -4.35 17.69
C PRO A 453 -4.92 -3.91 18.00
N ALA A 454 -4.23 -3.24 17.08
CA ALA A 454 -2.90 -2.72 17.33
C ALA A 454 -2.87 -1.64 18.44
N ILE A 455 -3.91 -0.80 18.52
CA ILE A 455 -4.10 0.17 19.61
C ILE A 455 -4.39 -0.56 20.93
N GLN A 456 -5.25 -1.58 20.91
CA GLN A 456 -5.55 -2.39 22.10
C GLN A 456 -4.29 -3.13 22.61
N GLU A 457 -3.46 -3.61 21.70
CA GLU A 457 -2.17 -4.21 22.06
C GLU A 457 -1.21 -3.19 22.71
N ALA A 458 -1.21 -1.94 22.25
CA ALA A 458 -0.47 -0.88 22.92
C ALA A 458 -1.00 -0.63 24.35
N PHE A 459 -2.31 -0.79 24.57
CA PHE A 459 -2.89 -0.74 25.91
C PHE A 459 -2.43 -1.92 26.78
N ASN A 460 -2.39 -3.14 26.23
CA ASN A 460 -1.87 -4.31 26.95
C ASN A 460 -0.45 -4.06 27.45
N ARG A 461 0.44 -3.56 26.58
CA ARG A 461 1.86 -3.32 26.92
C ARG A 461 2.05 -2.28 28.03
N ILE A 462 1.28 -1.19 28.02
CA ILE A 462 1.52 -0.07 28.96
C ILE A 462 0.67 -0.12 30.24
N TYR A 463 -0.53 -0.70 30.20
CA TYR A 463 -1.41 -0.85 31.38
C TYR A 463 -1.27 -2.24 32.05
N GLY A 464 -0.73 -3.24 31.35
CA GLY A 464 -0.64 -4.62 31.81
C GLY A 464 -1.97 -5.39 31.76
N ASP A 465 -1.97 -6.62 32.27
CA ASP A 465 -3.09 -7.57 32.18
C ASP A 465 -4.21 -7.35 33.20
N ASN A 466 -4.15 -6.28 34.00
CA ASN A 466 -5.06 -6.05 35.12
C ASN A 466 -6.48 -5.60 34.71
N GLY A 467 -6.80 -5.59 33.41
CA GLY A 467 -8.13 -5.23 32.87
C GLY A 467 -8.49 -3.74 32.95
N ASN A 468 -7.58 -2.87 33.41
CA ASN A 468 -7.80 -1.42 33.54
C ASN A 468 -7.46 -0.63 32.26
N HIS A 469 -7.81 -1.16 31.09
CA HIS A 469 -7.55 -0.49 29.82
C HIS A 469 -8.42 0.76 29.64
N PRO A 470 -7.93 1.79 28.93
CA PRO A 470 -8.73 2.95 28.61
C PRO A 470 -9.84 2.58 27.63
N LYS A 471 -10.99 3.24 27.75
CA LYS A 471 -12.08 3.11 26.77
C LYS A 471 -11.71 3.84 25.49
N LEU A 472 -11.92 3.20 24.33
CA LEU A 472 -11.54 3.71 23.01
C LEU A 472 -12.78 4.15 22.20
N THR A 473 -12.70 5.33 21.60
CA THR A 473 -13.57 5.74 20.49
C THR A 473 -12.71 5.97 19.26
N PHE A 474 -12.99 5.26 18.16
CA PHE A 474 -12.23 5.33 16.90
C PHE A 474 -13.08 5.95 15.78
N ILE A 475 -12.56 7.01 15.16
CA ILE A 475 -13.30 7.85 14.22
C ILE A 475 -12.47 8.05 12.95
N VAL A 476 -13.01 7.68 11.80
CA VAL A 476 -12.43 8.03 10.49
C VAL A 476 -12.90 9.42 10.07
N VAL A 477 -11.96 10.26 9.67
CA VAL A 477 -12.21 11.63 9.16
C VAL A 477 -12.01 11.63 7.65
N LYS A 478 -13.00 12.15 6.92
CA LYS A 478 -12.93 12.37 5.47
C LYS A 478 -13.02 13.85 5.16
N LYS A 479 -11.87 14.46 4.88
CA LYS A 479 -11.76 15.87 4.45
C LYS A 479 -12.06 16.09 2.96
N ARG A 480 -11.99 15.04 2.13
CA ARG A 480 -12.22 15.09 0.68
C ARG A 480 -13.38 14.19 0.29
N HIS A 481 -14.50 14.80 -0.11
CA HIS A 481 -15.67 14.13 -0.66
C HIS A 481 -16.45 15.09 -1.58
N ASN A 482 -17.51 14.60 -2.22
CA ASN A 482 -18.27 15.37 -3.22
C ASN A 482 -19.50 16.09 -2.66
N THR A 483 -19.93 15.78 -1.44
CA THR A 483 -21.08 16.46 -0.77
C THR A 483 -20.80 17.94 -0.50
N ARG A 484 -21.70 18.82 -0.94
CA ARG A 484 -21.64 20.27 -0.68
C ARG A 484 -22.97 20.76 -0.13
N PHE A 485 -22.91 21.77 0.74
CA PHE A 485 -24.07 22.33 1.42
C PHE A 485 -24.24 23.79 1.05
N PHE A 486 -25.47 24.18 0.79
CA PHE A 486 -25.82 25.54 0.42
C PHE A 486 -26.94 26.03 1.33
N ASN A 487 -26.83 27.27 1.81
CA ASN A 487 -27.96 27.90 2.47
C ASN A 487 -29.11 28.03 1.46
N ARG A 488 -30.35 27.89 1.92
CA ARG A 488 -31.55 27.87 1.07
C ARG A 488 -31.63 29.04 0.09
N ASN A 489 -31.22 30.23 0.53
CA ASN A 489 -31.13 31.44 -0.28
C ASN A 489 -29.70 32.00 -0.18
N PRO A 490 -28.75 31.48 -0.96
CA PRO A 490 -27.36 31.91 -0.86
C PRO A 490 -27.23 33.34 -1.42
N SER A 491 -26.57 34.22 -0.67
CA SER A 491 -26.33 35.61 -1.09
C SER A 491 -25.59 35.66 -2.43
N THR A 492 -26.02 36.54 -3.32
CA THR A 492 -25.34 36.80 -4.61
C THR A 492 -24.18 37.78 -4.46
N LYS A 493 -24.22 38.62 -3.41
CA LYS A 493 -23.21 39.66 -3.16
C LYS A 493 -22.02 39.11 -2.38
N GLU A 494 -22.28 38.36 -1.31
CA GLU A 494 -21.27 37.91 -0.34
C GLU A 494 -21.05 36.39 -0.38
N VAL A 495 -19.91 35.95 0.15
CA VAL A 495 -19.62 34.53 0.36
C VAL A 495 -20.48 34.04 1.52
N ASN A 496 -21.64 33.44 1.20
CA ASN A 496 -22.62 32.96 2.18
C ASN A 496 -22.59 31.44 2.25
N ASN A 497 -21.62 30.91 3.02
CA ASN A 497 -21.47 29.48 3.29
C ASN A 497 -22.39 29.03 4.44
N MET A 498 -22.51 27.71 4.62
CA MET A 498 -23.13 27.14 5.82
C MET A 498 -22.39 27.62 7.08
N SER A 499 -23.14 27.87 8.16
CA SER A 499 -22.60 28.41 9.39
C SER A 499 -21.53 27.52 10.02
N ILE A 500 -20.54 28.15 10.65
CA ILE A 500 -19.57 27.45 11.48
C ILE A 500 -20.28 26.76 12.67
N GLY A 501 -19.89 25.53 12.98
CA GLY A 501 -20.54 24.66 13.97
C GLY A 501 -21.76 23.91 13.44
N ALA A 502 -22.13 24.07 12.17
CA ALA A 502 -23.25 23.33 11.60
C ALA A 502 -22.93 21.83 11.47
N VAL A 503 -23.83 20.99 12.01
CA VAL A 503 -23.79 19.52 11.98
C VAL A 503 -24.98 18.98 11.22
N ILE A 504 -24.72 17.97 10.41
CA ILE A 504 -25.73 17.22 9.66
C ILE A 504 -25.49 15.73 9.92
N ASP A 505 -26.39 15.17 10.70
CA ASP A 505 -26.40 13.79 11.22
C ASP A 505 -27.70 13.06 10.85
N THR A 506 -28.45 13.59 9.89
CA THR A 506 -29.74 13.05 9.42
C THR A 506 -29.85 13.13 7.89
N THR A 507 -30.76 12.34 7.32
CA THR A 507 -31.18 12.35 5.91
C THR A 507 -30.15 11.85 4.88
N ILE A 508 -28.93 12.39 4.88
CA ILE A 508 -27.87 12.09 3.89
C ILE A 508 -26.69 11.34 4.49
N VAL A 509 -26.87 10.88 5.72
CA VAL A 509 -25.91 10.06 6.47
C VAL A 509 -26.19 8.58 6.22
N HIS A 510 -25.28 7.71 6.66
CA HIS A 510 -25.42 6.28 6.43
C HIS A 510 -26.58 5.72 7.28
N PRO A 511 -27.45 4.86 6.74
CA PRO A 511 -28.65 4.39 7.47
C PRO A 511 -28.33 3.50 8.67
N TYR A 512 -27.19 2.82 8.67
CA TYR A 512 -26.80 1.84 9.71
C TYR A 512 -25.49 2.15 10.42
N GLN A 513 -24.75 3.17 9.99
CA GLN A 513 -23.44 3.52 10.56
C GLN A 513 -23.56 4.86 11.23
N ASN A 514 -22.85 5.05 12.33
CA ASN A 514 -22.81 6.32 13.02
C ASN A 514 -21.85 7.26 12.29
N ASN A 515 -22.37 8.17 11.47
CA ASN A 515 -21.59 9.20 10.82
C ASN A 515 -22.32 10.55 10.78
N PHE A 516 -21.53 11.63 10.71
CA PHE A 516 -22.05 12.99 10.67
C PHE A 516 -21.11 13.92 9.90
N TYR A 517 -21.68 14.92 9.22
CA TYR A 517 -20.94 16.04 8.67
C TYR A 517 -20.83 17.15 9.71
N LEU A 518 -19.67 17.80 9.78
CA LEU A 518 -19.45 18.96 10.63
C LEU A 518 -18.67 20.05 9.88
N ASN A 519 -19.26 21.25 9.82
CA ASN A 519 -18.57 22.44 9.33
C ASN A 519 -17.93 23.21 10.48
N SER A 520 -16.68 22.89 10.80
CA SER A 520 -15.98 23.50 11.93
C SER A 520 -15.25 24.81 11.60
N HIS A 521 -15.18 25.22 10.34
CA HIS A 521 -14.40 26.40 9.92
C HIS A 521 -15.26 27.42 9.15
N ASN A 522 -14.72 28.63 9.03
CA ASN A 522 -15.30 29.66 8.18
C ASN A 522 -14.50 29.80 6.88
N ALA A 523 -15.13 29.50 5.75
CA ALA A 523 -14.51 29.64 4.43
C ALA A 523 -14.66 31.08 3.91
N PHE A 524 -13.55 31.84 3.90
CA PHE A 524 -13.52 33.22 3.39
C PHE A 524 -13.65 33.33 1.87
N GLN A 525 -13.43 32.23 1.15
CA GLN A 525 -13.52 32.14 -0.31
C GLN A 525 -14.11 30.79 -0.69
N GLY A 526 -14.80 30.75 -1.83
CA GLY A 526 -15.39 29.53 -2.37
C GLY A 526 -16.52 28.95 -1.53
N VAL A 527 -16.77 27.66 -1.73
CA VAL A 527 -17.74 26.87 -0.99
C VAL A 527 -17.02 26.16 0.14
N ASN A 528 -17.63 26.10 1.32
CA ASN A 528 -17.08 25.32 2.42
C ASN A 528 -17.09 23.81 2.11
N HIS A 529 -16.17 23.09 2.73
CA HIS A 529 -16.06 21.64 2.66
C HIS A 529 -16.21 21.08 4.09
N PRO A 530 -17.43 20.83 4.55
CA PRO A 530 -17.66 20.25 5.89
C PRO A 530 -17.12 18.83 5.93
N SER A 531 -16.25 18.53 6.90
CA SER A 531 -15.64 17.21 7.03
C SER A 531 -16.67 16.17 7.45
N LEU A 532 -16.53 14.94 6.96
CA LEU A 532 -17.36 13.79 7.31
C LEU A 532 -16.64 12.91 8.33
N TYR A 533 -17.32 12.52 9.40
CA TYR A 533 -16.78 11.70 10.49
C TYR A 533 -17.56 10.39 10.57
N HIS A 534 -16.87 9.25 10.49
CA HIS A 534 -17.44 7.91 10.66
C HIS A 534 -16.92 7.29 11.95
N VAL A 535 -17.82 6.92 12.85
CA VAL A 535 -17.47 6.26 14.11
C VAL A 535 -17.44 4.75 13.86
N LEU A 536 -16.25 4.14 13.99
CA LEU A 536 -16.06 2.70 13.80
C LEU A 536 -16.13 1.92 15.12
N LEU A 537 -15.76 2.55 16.23
CA LEU A 537 -15.81 1.99 17.58
C LEU A 537 -16.12 3.12 18.58
N ASP A 538 -16.92 2.84 19.61
CA ASP A 538 -17.20 3.80 20.67
C ASP A 538 -17.48 3.13 22.03
N ASP A 539 -16.42 2.72 22.72
CA ASP A 539 -16.50 2.16 24.07
C ASP A 539 -16.79 3.23 25.14
N ILE A 540 -16.50 4.51 24.84
CA ILE A 540 -16.82 5.65 25.70
C ILE A 540 -18.34 5.86 25.72
N GLY A 541 -19.02 5.59 24.59
CA GLY A 541 -20.46 5.61 24.39
C GLY A 541 -21.04 7.01 24.23
N PHE A 542 -20.36 7.90 23.50
CA PHE A 542 -20.81 9.27 23.28
C PHE A 542 -22.23 9.33 22.70
N THR A 543 -22.98 10.35 23.10
CA THR A 543 -24.25 10.64 22.42
C THR A 543 -24.03 11.33 21.07
N ALA A 544 -25.07 11.36 20.24
CA ALA A 544 -25.10 12.09 18.97
C ALA A 544 -24.90 13.61 19.11
N ASP A 545 -24.98 14.16 20.33
CA ASP A 545 -24.69 15.57 20.60
C ASP A 545 -23.28 15.78 21.15
N GLU A 546 -22.81 14.88 22.01
CA GLU A 546 -21.51 15.01 22.69
C GLU A 546 -20.35 14.88 21.71
N LEU A 547 -20.35 13.87 20.84
CA LEU A 547 -19.21 13.61 19.96
C LEU A 547 -19.02 14.71 18.89
N PRO A 548 -20.06 15.18 18.18
CA PRO A 548 -19.91 16.31 17.27
C PRO A 548 -19.47 17.60 17.99
N LEU A 549 -19.98 17.85 19.21
CA LEU A 549 -19.59 19.01 20.00
C LEU A 549 -18.13 18.95 20.47
N LEU A 550 -17.66 17.80 20.94
CA LEU A 550 -16.26 17.56 21.29
C LEU A 550 -15.36 17.73 20.06
N THR A 551 -15.72 17.10 18.95
CA THR A 551 -15.00 17.21 17.68
C THR A 551 -14.91 18.67 17.23
N TYR A 552 -16.00 19.42 17.33
CA TYR A 552 -16.02 20.85 17.01
C TYR A 552 -15.10 21.67 17.91
N HIS A 553 -15.08 21.40 19.22
CA HIS A 553 -14.22 22.13 20.17
C HIS A 553 -12.74 21.82 19.94
N LEU A 554 -12.39 20.58 19.57
CA LEU A 554 -11.03 20.20 19.22
C LEU A 554 -10.50 20.97 18.00
N CYS A 555 -11.36 21.45 17.10
CA CYS A 555 -10.95 22.31 15.98
C CYS A 555 -10.43 23.69 16.41
N PHE A 556 -10.64 24.11 17.66
CA PHE A 556 -10.12 25.35 18.24
C PHE A 556 -8.79 25.16 18.99
N THR A 557 -8.30 23.92 19.12
CA THR A 557 -7.13 23.60 19.94
C THR A 557 -5.80 23.72 19.18
N ASP A 558 -5.80 24.10 17.90
CA ASP A 558 -4.55 24.26 17.15
C ASP A 558 -3.74 25.46 17.69
N PRO A 559 -2.56 25.23 18.27
CA PRO A 559 -1.78 26.29 18.88
C PRO A 559 -1.21 27.28 17.84
N ARG A 560 -1.15 26.90 16.56
CA ARG A 560 -0.60 27.70 15.47
C ARG A 560 -1.64 28.56 14.79
N SER A 561 -2.92 28.27 14.98
CA SER A 561 -4.01 28.98 14.33
C SER A 561 -4.56 30.13 15.18
N SER A 562 -5.15 31.10 14.50
CA SER A 562 -5.96 32.16 15.09
C SER A 562 -7.45 31.98 14.76
N ALA A 563 -7.83 30.82 14.25
CA ALA A 563 -9.21 30.45 13.95
C ALA A 563 -9.44 28.95 14.15
N SER A 564 -10.72 28.56 14.19
CA SER A 564 -11.13 27.17 14.14
C SER A 564 -10.79 26.52 12.80
N GLU A 565 -10.19 25.34 12.85
CA GLU A 565 -9.78 24.56 11.69
C GLU A 565 -10.91 23.70 11.13
N ALA A 566 -10.73 23.16 9.91
CA ALA A 566 -11.72 22.31 9.23
C ALA A 566 -11.82 20.87 9.80
N ILE A 567 -10.83 20.50 10.61
CA ILE A 567 -10.64 19.19 11.23
C ILE A 567 -10.02 19.37 12.63
N PRO A 568 -10.12 18.38 13.53
CA PRO A 568 -9.52 18.47 14.86
C PRO A 568 -8.01 18.73 14.80
N SER A 569 -7.50 19.49 15.77
CA SER A 569 -6.08 19.89 15.83
C SER A 569 -5.12 18.71 15.69
N VAL A 570 -5.38 17.58 16.36
CA VAL A 570 -4.53 16.38 16.29
C VAL A 570 -4.42 15.82 14.87
N VAL A 571 -5.50 15.86 14.08
CA VAL A 571 -5.50 15.44 12.67
C VAL A 571 -4.75 16.46 11.81
N HIS A 572 -4.99 17.75 12.03
CA HIS A 572 -4.27 18.80 11.31
C HIS A 572 -2.76 18.77 11.59
N GLN A 573 -2.34 18.47 12.81
CA GLN A 573 -0.93 18.28 13.13
C GLN A 573 -0.36 17.01 12.48
N ALA A 574 -1.14 15.93 12.38
CA ALA A 574 -0.73 14.71 11.66
C ALA A 574 -0.45 15.03 10.18
N ASP A 575 -1.36 15.72 9.49
CA ASP A 575 -1.16 16.21 8.11
C ASP A 575 0.15 16.99 7.96
N ILE A 576 0.39 17.96 8.85
CA ILE A 576 1.59 18.80 8.77
C ILE A 576 2.86 17.99 9.06
N ALA A 577 2.80 17.03 9.98
CA ALA A 577 3.91 16.17 10.30
C ALA A 577 4.19 15.18 9.16
N ALA A 578 3.18 14.61 8.52
CA ALA A 578 3.30 13.75 7.34
C ALA A 578 3.95 14.50 6.18
N LEU A 579 3.52 15.74 5.88
CA LEU A 579 4.15 16.57 4.86
C LEU A 579 5.62 16.89 5.17
N LYS A 580 5.95 17.16 6.44
CA LYS A 580 7.35 17.38 6.84
C LYS A 580 8.20 16.12 6.72
N ALA A 581 7.66 14.98 7.16
CA ALA A 581 8.34 13.70 7.07
C ALA A 581 8.60 13.34 5.60
N ARG A 582 7.61 13.53 4.72
CA ARG A 582 7.76 13.41 3.27
C ARG A 582 8.90 14.28 2.74
N ASP A 583 8.88 15.58 3.08
CA ASP A 583 9.91 16.52 2.64
C ASP A 583 11.32 16.09 3.13
N LEU A 584 11.43 15.35 4.24
CA LEU A 584 12.68 14.83 4.81
C LEU A 584 13.14 13.51 4.17
N PHE A 585 12.23 12.54 3.98
CA PHE A 585 12.57 11.16 3.61
C PHE A 585 12.61 10.88 2.11
N TYR A 586 11.94 11.69 1.27
CA TYR A 586 11.95 11.49 -0.18
C TYR A 586 13.00 12.39 -0.83
N ASP A 587 14.28 11.98 -0.74
CA ASP A 587 15.41 12.72 -1.31
C ASP A 587 15.41 12.69 -2.86
N ASP A 588 14.93 11.61 -3.50
CA ASP A 588 14.95 11.48 -4.97
C ASP A 588 13.83 12.28 -5.69
N GLU A 589 12.78 12.69 -4.98
CA GLU A 589 11.87 13.71 -5.51
C GLU A 589 12.51 15.11 -5.49
N ARG A 590 13.59 15.32 -4.70
CA ARG A 590 14.42 16.54 -4.77
C ARG A 590 15.34 16.53 -6.00
N SER A 591 15.76 15.35 -6.48
CA SER A 591 16.73 15.15 -7.57
C SER A 591 16.12 14.72 -8.92
N SER A 592 14.80 14.55 -9.04
CA SER A 592 14.11 14.34 -10.33
C SER A 592 14.17 15.53 -11.32
N ALA A 593 15.12 16.45 -11.11
CA ALA A 593 15.64 17.43 -12.07
C ALA A 593 17.05 17.10 -12.61
N THR A 594 17.74 16.05 -12.16
CA THR A 594 19.10 15.71 -12.63
C THR A 594 19.35 14.21 -12.81
N SER A 595 19.49 13.85 -14.09
CA SER A 595 20.21 12.70 -14.70
C SER A 595 19.71 11.26 -14.49
N ALA A 596 19.45 10.62 -15.63
CA ALA A 596 19.20 9.20 -15.81
C ALA A 596 20.49 8.36 -15.83
N GLY A 597 20.36 7.08 -15.50
CA GLY A 597 21.09 5.97 -16.13
C GLY A 597 22.52 5.69 -15.64
N GLY A 598 22.68 4.58 -14.91
CA GLY A 598 23.98 3.94 -14.69
C GLY A 598 23.87 2.72 -13.79
N ARG A 599 24.15 1.52 -14.32
CA ARG A 599 24.40 0.30 -13.55
C ARG A 599 25.67 0.49 -12.71
N SER A 600 25.65 0.19 -11.41
CA SER A 600 26.74 -0.49 -10.70
C SER A 600 26.33 -0.90 -9.28
N GLN A 601 27.10 -1.86 -8.76
CA GLN A 601 26.88 -2.85 -7.71
C GLN A 601 26.76 -2.34 -6.26
N PRO A 602 26.30 -3.21 -5.33
CA PRO A 602 26.08 -2.87 -3.94
C PRO A 602 27.41 -2.67 -3.20
N LEU A 603 27.53 -1.57 -2.45
CA LEU A 603 28.60 -1.39 -1.47
C LEU A 603 28.04 -1.54 -0.06
N ARG A 604 28.80 -2.31 0.72
CA ARG A 604 28.53 -2.83 2.05
C ARG A 604 28.25 -1.75 3.09
N ASP A 605 27.37 -2.17 3.98
CA ASP A 605 27.07 -1.70 5.33
C ASP A 605 28.31 -1.35 6.17
N PRO A 606 28.27 -0.22 6.92
CA PRO A 606 28.93 -0.11 8.20
C PRO A 606 27.87 -0.05 9.31
N GLN A 607 27.62 -1.22 9.91
CA GLN A 607 27.24 -1.44 11.31
C GLN A 607 26.27 -0.41 11.93
N LEU A 608 24.97 -0.68 11.80
CA LEU A 608 23.99 -0.32 12.81
C LEU A 608 23.95 -1.42 13.87
N SER A 609 24.65 -1.18 14.96
CA SER A 609 24.59 -1.97 16.19
C SER A 609 23.21 -1.88 16.84
N ASP A 610 22.62 -3.04 17.09
CA ASP A 610 21.71 -3.38 18.19
C ASP A 610 20.62 -2.36 18.53
N LEU A 611 19.57 -2.31 17.72
CA LEU A 611 18.22 -2.09 18.21
C LEU A 611 17.43 -3.38 17.95
N ASP A 612 17.09 -4.09 19.02
CA ASP A 612 16.17 -5.23 19.01
C ASP A 612 14.83 -4.82 18.38
N PHE A 613 14.68 -5.13 17.09
CA PHE A 613 13.39 -5.10 16.41
C PHE A 613 12.61 -6.35 16.84
N LYS A 614 11.90 -6.28 17.97
CA LYS A 614 10.77 -7.18 18.19
C LYS A 614 9.58 -6.66 17.38
N ILE A 615 9.53 -7.04 16.10
CA ILE A 615 8.29 -6.99 15.33
C ILE A 615 7.36 -8.04 15.97
N LEU A 616 6.45 -7.60 16.82
CA LEU A 616 5.26 -8.39 17.13
C LEU A 616 4.38 -8.38 15.87
N GLU A 617 4.67 -9.29 14.94
CA GLU A 617 3.79 -9.55 13.81
C GLU A 617 2.44 -10.03 14.36
N THR A 618 1.42 -9.17 14.25
CA THR A 618 0.02 -9.58 14.33
C THR A 618 -0.14 -10.84 13.50
N HIS A 619 -0.57 -11.92 14.13
CA HIS A 619 -0.59 -13.25 13.54
C HIS A 619 -1.21 -13.20 12.15
N LYS A 620 -0.41 -13.42 11.10
CA LYS A 620 -0.97 -13.92 9.84
C LYS A 620 -1.56 -15.27 10.16
N MET A 621 -2.83 -15.30 10.53
CA MET A 621 -3.57 -16.56 10.62
C MET A 621 -3.94 -17.06 9.23
N TYR A 622 -3.93 -16.24 8.17
CA TYR A 622 -4.27 -16.68 6.82
C TYR A 622 -3.09 -16.55 5.84
N PHE A 623 -2.78 -17.64 5.14
CA PHE A 623 -1.79 -17.74 4.06
C PHE A 623 -2.51 -17.98 2.75
N ASP A 624 -2.54 -16.96 1.90
CA ASP A 624 -3.02 -17.09 0.52
C ASP A 624 -2.06 -17.92 -0.36
N GLU A 625 -2.50 -18.29 -1.57
CA GLU A 625 -1.71 -19.07 -2.54
C GLU A 625 -0.28 -18.54 -2.69
N PHE A 626 -0.11 -17.21 -2.82
CA PHE A 626 1.20 -16.60 -2.95
C PHE A 626 2.05 -16.75 -1.69
N SER A 627 1.47 -16.52 -0.50
CA SER A 627 2.17 -16.65 0.77
C SER A 627 2.59 -18.10 1.05
N VAL A 628 1.77 -19.09 0.72
CA VAL A 628 2.17 -20.51 0.83
C VAL A 628 3.33 -20.78 -0.13
N LYS A 629 3.25 -20.29 -1.36
CA LYS A 629 4.29 -20.50 -2.39
C LYS A 629 5.66 -19.95 -1.99
N GLU A 630 5.71 -18.77 -1.37
CA GLU A 630 6.97 -18.15 -0.96
C GLU A 630 7.59 -18.77 0.30
N ASN A 631 6.76 -19.26 1.23
CA ASN A 631 7.21 -19.60 2.58
C ASN A 631 7.27 -21.11 2.86
N LEU A 632 6.66 -21.96 2.02
CA LEU A 632 6.73 -23.41 2.18
C LEU A 632 7.99 -23.99 1.52
N SER A 633 9.07 -24.09 2.28
CA SER A 633 10.34 -24.66 1.81
C SER A 633 10.22 -26.17 1.50
N LEU A 634 10.79 -26.62 0.37
CA LEU A 634 10.66 -28.01 -0.07
C LEU A 634 11.52 -29.00 0.72
N SER A 635 12.71 -28.60 1.18
CA SER A 635 13.60 -29.51 1.92
C SER A 635 13.00 -29.94 3.26
N PRO A 636 12.54 -29.02 4.14
CA PRO A 636 11.88 -29.42 5.38
C PRO A 636 10.55 -30.14 5.12
N LEU A 637 9.82 -29.74 4.07
CA LEU A 637 8.60 -30.44 3.65
C LEU A 637 8.86 -31.91 3.32
N LEU A 638 9.93 -32.20 2.57
CA LEU A 638 10.32 -33.57 2.23
C LEU A 638 10.63 -34.41 3.47
N GLU A 639 11.31 -33.83 4.46
CA GLU A 639 11.66 -34.50 5.72
C GLU A 639 10.43 -34.78 6.59
N VAL A 640 9.56 -33.79 6.80
CA VAL A 640 8.35 -33.96 7.60
C VAL A 640 7.37 -34.92 6.91
N LEU A 641 7.24 -34.87 5.58
CA LEU A 641 6.45 -35.83 4.82
C LEU A 641 6.96 -37.27 5.00
N ALA A 642 8.28 -37.47 4.96
CA ALA A 642 8.88 -38.78 5.18
C ALA A 642 8.55 -39.30 6.59
N ASP A 643 8.69 -38.46 7.62
CA ASP A 643 8.36 -38.83 8.99
C ASP A 643 6.88 -39.20 9.17
N VAL A 644 5.94 -38.36 8.74
CA VAL A 644 4.50 -38.63 8.94
C VAL A 644 4.04 -39.87 8.17
N LEU A 645 4.56 -40.09 6.95
CA LEU A 645 4.23 -41.28 6.15
C LEU A 645 4.81 -42.53 6.80
N HIS A 646 6.05 -42.49 7.28
CA HIS A 646 6.67 -43.60 7.99
C HIS A 646 5.86 -44.00 9.23
N ARG A 647 5.54 -43.03 10.09
CA ARG A 647 4.76 -43.26 11.31
C ARG A 647 3.35 -43.76 11.02
N TYR A 648 2.70 -43.22 9.98
CA TYR A 648 1.38 -43.71 9.54
C TYR A 648 1.44 -45.19 9.14
N SER A 649 2.38 -45.59 8.28
CA SER A 649 2.53 -46.98 7.86
C SER A 649 3.00 -47.93 8.97
N LYS A 650 3.58 -47.39 10.05
CA LYS A 650 3.89 -48.15 11.27
C LYS A 650 2.73 -48.20 12.27
N HIS A 651 1.58 -47.61 11.93
CA HIS A 651 0.40 -47.51 12.80
C HIS A 651 0.73 -46.85 14.15
N ASP A 652 1.51 -45.78 14.12
CA ASP A 652 1.82 -44.99 15.32
C ASP A 652 0.52 -44.46 15.95
N PRO A 653 0.23 -44.76 17.24
CA PRO A 653 -1.00 -44.35 17.90
C PRO A 653 -1.11 -42.83 18.12
N SER A 654 -0.01 -42.08 17.98
CA SER A 654 0.00 -40.62 18.11
C SER A 654 -0.58 -39.91 16.88
N LEU A 655 -0.71 -40.62 15.75
CA LEU A 655 -1.13 -40.11 14.47
C LEU A 655 -2.44 -40.76 14.05
N GLU A 656 -3.48 -39.95 13.86
CA GLU A 656 -4.80 -40.43 13.47
C GLU A 656 -5.32 -39.64 12.26
N GLN A 657 -5.81 -40.38 11.27
CA GLN A 657 -6.46 -39.84 10.08
C GLN A 657 -7.67 -40.72 9.74
N PRO A 658 -8.90 -40.27 10.03
CA PRO A 658 -10.09 -40.92 9.50
C PRO A 658 -10.21 -40.72 7.99
N LEU A 659 -11.03 -41.55 7.34
CA LEU A 659 -11.43 -41.32 5.95
C LEU A 659 -12.12 -39.97 5.79
N ARG A 660 -11.92 -39.34 4.63
CA ARG A 660 -12.51 -38.05 4.31
C ARG A 660 -14.03 -38.10 4.40
N SER A 661 -14.62 -37.10 5.07
CA SER A 661 -16.07 -36.93 5.11
C SER A 661 -16.54 -36.20 3.86
N ILE A 662 -17.48 -36.77 3.12
CA ILE A 662 -18.01 -36.21 1.87
C ILE A 662 -19.48 -35.84 2.06
N LEU A 663 -19.80 -34.56 1.87
CA LEU A 663 -21.16 -34.03 1.90
C LEU A 663 -21.55 -33.61 0.47
N SER A 664 -22.36 -34.44 -0.19
CA SER A 664 -22.82 -34.19 -1.56
C SER A 664 -23.88 -33.11 -1.65
N ILE A 665 -23.84 -32.32 -2.72
CA ILE A 665 -24.78 -31.25 -3.09
C ILE A 665 -25.30 -31.57 -4.51
N ASN A 666 -26.61 -31.40 -4.74
CA ASN A 666 -27.27 -31.55 -6.05
C ASN A 666 -26.89 -32.84 -6.83
N ASN A 667 -27.55 -33.97 -6.53
CA ASN A 667 -27.37 -35.23 -7.27
C ASN A 667 -25.91 -35.75 -7.34
N GLN A 668 -25.13 -35.55 -6.27
CA GLN A 668 -23.76 -36.10 -6.08
C GLN A 668 -22.66 -35.53 -6.98
N GLN A 669 -22.92 -34.50 -7.79
CA GLN A 669 -21.87 -33.91 -8.64
C GLN A 669 -20.97 -32.92 -7.89
N ASN A 670 -21.53 -32.14 -6.96
CA ASN A 670 -20.79 -31.18 -6.14
C ASN A 670 -20.65 -31.71 -4.72
N ALA A 671 -19.57 -31.36 -4.03
CA ALA A 671 -19.38 -31.82 -2.65
C ALA A 671 -18.56 -30.84 -1.79
N LEU A 672 -18.81 -30.87 -0.49
CA LEU A 672 -17.89 -30.39 0.54
C LEU A 672 -17.16 -31.59 1.12
N LEU A 673 -15.83 -31.53 1.18
CA LEU A 673 -14.98 -32.58 1.72
C LEU A 673 -14.21 -32.04 2.91
N ASN A 674 -14.29 -32.77 4.03
CA ASN A 674 -13.52 -32.50 5.24
C ASN A 674 -12.53 -33.64 5.47
N LEU A 675 -11.26 -33.30 5.62
CA LEU A 675 -10.16 -34.22 5.84
C LEU A 675 -9.45 -33.83 7.15
N PRO A 676 -9.97 -34.28 8.31
CA PRO A 676 -9.32 -34.06 9.59
C PRO A 676 -8.17 -35.04 9.81
N CYS A 677 -7.14 -34.62 10.55
CA CYS A 677 -6.08 -35.47 11.05
C CYS A 677 -5.42 -34.85 12.29
N ILE A 678 -4.72 -35.66 13.07
CA ILE A 678 -4.03 -35.25 14.29
C ILE A 678 -2.68 -35.96 14.38
N ASP A 679 -1.68 -35.24 14.90
CA ASP A 679 -0.37 -35.72 15.28
C ASP A 679 -0.03 -35.19 16.67
N THR A 680 -0.38 -35.98 17.68
CA THR A 680 -0.18 -35.62 19.09
C THR A 680 1.28 -35.61 19.51
N GLN A 681 2.15 -36.36 18.82
CA GLN A 681 3.59 -36.36 19.09
C GLN A 681 4.23 -35.04 18.69
N ARG A 682 3.86 -34.49 17.53
CA ARG A 682 4.29 -33.15 17.10
C ARG A 682 3.46 -32.03 17.73
N GLY A 683 2.34 -32.36 18.36
CA GLY A 683 1.51 -31.39 19.08
C GLY A 683 0.53 -30.62 18.19
N TYR A 684 0.17 -31.14 17.01
CA TYR A 684 -0.68 -30.45 16.03
C TYR A 684 -1.91 -31.26 15.62
N MET A 685 -2.99 -30.55 15.25
CA MET A 685 -4.15 -31.12 14.57
C MET A 685 -4.53 -30.25 13.38
N CYS A 686 -5.05 -30.87 12.32
CA CYS A 686 -5.33 -30.20 11.06
C CYS A 686 -6.70 -30.63 10.52
N VAL A 687 -7.40 -29.70 9.88
CA VAL A 687 -8.53 -30.02 9.01
C VAL A 687 -8.38 -29.31 7.68
N LYS A 688 -8.39 -30.09 6.59
CA LYS A 688 -8.56 -29.54 5.24
C LYS A 688 -10.05 -29.59 4.87
N THR A 689 -10.58 -28.43 4.52
CA THR A 689 -11.96 -28.24 4.09
C THR A 689 -11.95 -27.72 2.67
N ILE A 690 -12.43 -28.54 1.72
CA ILE A 690 -12.49 -28.16 0.30
C ILE A 690 -13.88 -28.36 -0.28
N THR A 691 -14.26 -27.48 -1.19
CA THR A 691 -15.39 -27.68 -2.08
C THR A 691 -14.90 -28.27 -3.41
N SER A 692 -15.70 -29.15 -4.00
CA SER A 692 -15.48 -29.69 -5.34
C SER A 692 -16.71 -29.39 -6.19
N PHE A 693 -16.52 -28.53 -7.20
CA PHE A 693 -17.53 -28.08 -8.15
C PHE A 693 -16.96 -28.21 -9.57
N PRO A 694 -17.05 -29.39 -10.21
CA PRO A 694 -16.40 -29.67 -11.49
C PRO A 694 -16.74 -28.70 -12.63
N GLU A 695 -17.92 -28.08 -12.59
CA GLU A 695 -18.42 -27.15 -13.61
C GLU A 695 -18.04 -25.67 -13.36
N ILE A 696 -17.50 -25.33 -12.19
CA ILE A 696 -17.11 -23.96 -11.81
C ILE A 696 -15.59 -23.87 -11.74
N LEU A 697 -14.99 -22.76 -12.17
CA LEU A 697 -13.55 -22.52 -12.03
C LEU A 697 -13.26 -21.53 -10.88
N PRO A 698 -12.36 -21.84 -9.93
CA PRO A 698 -11.63 -23.10 -9.81
C PRO A 698 -12.55 -24.25 -9.36
N ALA A 699 -12.33 -25.45 -9.91
CA ALA A 699 -13.16 -26.62 -9.63
C ALA A 699 -12.99 -27.18 -8.21
N ILE A 700 -11.89 -26.81 -7.56
CA ILE A 700 -11.61 -27.12 -6.16
C ILE A 700 -11.18 -25.83 -5.49
N ASP A 701 -11.78 -25.52 -4.35
CA ASP A 701 -11.39 -24.37 -3.53
C ASP A 701 -11.51 -24.72 -2.04
N GLY A 702 -10.76 -24.05 -1.17
CA GLY A 702 -10.83 -24.34 0.26
C GLY A 702 -9.58 -23.96 1.05
N VAL A 703 -9.56 -24.41 2.31
CA VAL A 703 -8.52 -24.04 3.27
C VAL A 703 -8.02 -25.24 4.09
N VAL A 704 -6.80 -25.14 4.57
CA VAL A 704 -6.17 -26.03 5.56
C VAL A 704 -6.04 -25.26 6.86
N SER A 705 -6.69 -25.71 7.93
CA SER A 705 -6.62 -25.06 9.25
C SER A 705 -5.78 -25.91 10.20
N LEU A 706 -4.70 -25.34 10.74
CA LEU A 706 -3.80 -25.96 11.71
C LEU A 706 -4.10 -25.46 13.12
N PHE A 707 -4.18 -26.35 14.09
CA PHE A 707 -4.40 -26.06 15.49
C PHE A 707 -3.34 -26.76 16.36
N ASN A 708 -3.13 -26.22 17.55
CA ASN A 708 -2.32 -26.86 18.59
C ASN A 708 -3.16 -27.93 19.29
N SER A 709 -2.73 -29.20 19.21
CA SER A 709 -3.47 -30.33 19.79
C SER A 709 -3.53 -30.31 21.33
N ASN A 710 -2.59 -29.63 22.00
CA ASN A 710 -2.52 -29.57 23.46
C ASN A 710 -3.53 -28.58 24.06
N ASN A 711 -3.89 -27.51 23.34
CA ASN A 711 -4.74 -26.44 23.89
C ASN A 711 -5.89 -25.98 22.97
N GLY A 712 -6.04 -26.56 21.78
CA GLY A 712 -7.13 -26.23 20.87
C GLY A 712 -6.96 -24.93 20.08
N ARG A 713 -5.87 -24.18 20.27
CA ARG A 713 -5.67 -22.88 19.63
C ARG A 713 -5.44 -23.03 18.14
N LEU A 714 -6.17 -22.27 17.32
CA LEU A 714 -5.88 -22.12 15.90
C LEU A 714 -4.51 -21.43 15.72
N LEU A 715 -3.65 -22.04 14.91
CA LEU A 715 -2.28 -21.59 14.66
C LEU A 715 -2.15 -20.93 13.29
N LEU A 716 -2.71 -21.55 12.24
CA LEU A 716 -2.76 -20.99 10.89
C LEU A 716 -3.95 -21.53 10.08
N ILE A 717 -4.27 -20.83 9.01
CA ILE A 717 -5.18 -21.18 7.93
C ILE A 717 -4.40 -20.94 6.63
N ALA A 718 -4.33 -21.90 5.72
CA ALA A 718 -3.63 -21.78 4.45
C ALA A 718 -4.53 -22.14 3.27
N ASP A 719 -4.25 -21.57 2.10
CA ASP A 719 -4.88 -21.94 0.83
C ASP A 719 -4.67 -23.43 0.54
N ALA A 720 -5.77 -24.18 0.42
CA ALA A 720 -5.69 -25.63 0.26
C ALA A 720 -5.17 -26.05 -1.11
N LYS A 721 -5.33 -25.21 -2.15
CA LYS A 721 -4.92 -25.56 -3.52
C LYS A 721 -3.40 -25.56 -3.60
N GLU A 722 -2.74 -24.52 -3.10
CA GLU A 722 -1.27 -24.45 -3.12
C GLU A 722 -0.64 -25.46 -2.16
N ILE A 723 -1.20 -25.64 -0.95
CA ILE A 723 -0.75 -26.70 -0.03
C ILE A 723 -0.82 -28.06 -0.72
N THR A 724 -1.97 -28.40 -1.30
CA THR A 724 -2.18 -29.68 -2.00
C THR A 724 -1.23 -29.82 -3.19
N ALA A 725 -1.03 -28.76 -3.98
CA ALA A 725 -0.14 -28.79 -5.13
C ALA A 725 1.30 -29.11 -4.73
N ARG A 726 1.85 -28.38 -3.74
CA ARG A 726 3.23 -28.57 -3.28
C ARG A 726 3.44 -29.91 -2.59
N ARG A 727 2.59 -30.26 -1.64
CA ARG A 727 2.75 -31.50 -0.87
C ARG A 727 2.62 -32.74 -1.75
N THR A 728 1.68 -32.75 -2.70
CA THR A 728 1.49 -33.90 -3.62
C THR A 728 2.74 -34.09 -4.49
N ALA A 729 3.25 -33.01 -5.08
CA ALA A 729 4.48 -33.04 -5.86
C ALA A 729 5.70 -33.50 -5.04
N THR A 730 5.81 -33.07 -3.77
CA THR A 730 6.89 -33.48 -2.88
C THR A 730 6.80 -34.95 -2.47
N VAL A 731 5.60 -35.49 -2.24
CA VAL A 731 5.42 -36.93 -1.98
C VAL A 731 5.77 -37.76 -3.22
N SER A 732 5.36 -37.34 -4.42
CA SER A 732 5.80 -37.97 -5.68
C SER A 732 7.33 -37.95 -5.82
N PHE A 733 7.97 -36.85 -5.43
CA PHE A 733 9.43 -36.77 -5.43
C PHE A 733 10.05 -37.69 -4.38
N LEU A 734 9.46 -37.83 -3.20
CA LEU A 734 9.91 -38.77 -2.16
C LEU A 734 9.87 -40.22 -2.67
N ALA A 735 8.77 -40.63 -3.31
CA ALA A 735 8.66 -41.94 -3.97
C ALA A 735 9.75 -42.12 -5.03
N THR A 736 9.95 -41.10 -5.87
CA THR A 736 11.00 -41.09 -6.89
C THR A 736 12.39 -41.22 -6.27
N LYS A 737 12.65 -40.54 -5.16
CA LYS A 737 13.93 -40.58 -4.43
C LYS A 737 14.23 -41.98 -3.91
N LEU A 738 13.24 -42.66 -3.34
CA LEU A 738 13.39 -44.00 -2.78
C LEU A 738 13.51 -45.09 -3.86
N LEU A 739 12.73 -44.97 -4.94
CA LEU A 739 12.54 -46.04 -5.92
C LEU A 739 13.36 -45.89 -7.20
N ALA A 740 13.79 -44.67 -7.54
CA ALA A 740 14.43 -44.38 -8.83
C ALA A 740 15.79 -43.69 -8.69
N LEU A 741 15.89 -42.60 -7.91
CA LEU A 741 17.04 -41.68 -7.97
C LEU A 741 18.38 -42.34 -7.62
N ASN A 742 18.41 -43.32 -6.70
CA ASN A 742 19.63 -44.04 -6.34
C ASN A 742 20.30 -44.77 -7.53
N LYS A 743 19.55 -44.99 -8.62
CA LYS A 743 20.02 -45.67 -9.84
C LYS A 743 20.29 -44.71 -10.99
N LEU A 744 19.84 -43.47 -10.89
CA LEU A 744 19.97 -42.48 -11.94
C LEU A 744 21.29 -41.74 -11.81
N LYS A 745 22.01 -41.63 -12.94
CA LYS A 745 23.10 -40.67 -13.07
C LYS A 745 22.51 -39.35 -13.56
N ASN A 746 22.71 -38.26 -12.81
CA ASN A 746 22.14 -36.94 -13.11
C ASN A 746 22.36 -36.49 -14.58
N GLU A 747 23.45 -36.93 -15.21
CA GLU A 747 23.79 -36.59 -16.61
C GLU A 747 22.87 -37.23 -17.65
N ASN A 748 22.14 -38.31 -17.32
CA ASN A 748 21.30 -39.05 -18.26
C ASN A 748 19.82 -39.13 -17.84
N ALA A 749 19.45 -38.55 -16.70
CA ALA A 749 18.10 -38.70 -16.14
C ALA A 749 17.02 -37.98 -16.97
N VAL A 750 15.95 -38.69 -17.34
CA VAL A 750 14.83 -38.19 -18.14
C VAL A 750 13.53 -38.21 -17.33
N LEU A 751 12.88 -37.04 -17.23
CA LEU A 751 11.57 -36.86 -16.59
C LEU A 751 10.49 -36.62 -17.65
N THR A 752 9.32 -37.23 -17.50
CA THR A 752 8.14 -36.94 -18.30
C THR A 752 6.97 -36.52 -17.41
N ILE A 753 6.31 -35.41 -17.74
CA ILE A 753 5.08 -34.95 -17.06
C ILE A 753 3.92 -35.03 -18.05
N ILE A 754 2.91 -35.82 -17.68
CA ILE A 754 1.67 -36.03 -18.41
C ILE A 754 0.55 -35.32 -17.65
N GLY A 755 0.04 -34.22 -18.22
CA GLY A 755 -0.95 -33.34 -17.62
C GLY A 755 -0.33 -32.05 -17.09
N CYS A 756 -0.29 -31.01 -17.92
CA CYS A 756 0.36 -29.72 -17.62
C CYS A 756 -0.53 -28.70 -16.90
N GLY A 757 -1.45 -29.16 -16.04
CA GLY A 757 -2.31 -28.31 -15.19
C GLY A 757 -1.61 -27.86 -13.90
N VAL A 758 -2.40 -27.55 -12.86
CA VAL A 758 -1.88 -27.14 -11.54
C VAL A 758 -0.89 -28.15 -10.97
N GLN A 759 -1.26 -29.44 -10.95
CA GLN A 759 -0.38 -30.51 -10.45
C GLN A 759 0.86 -30.70 -11.33
N GLY A 760 0.72 -30.69 -12.66
CA GLY A 760 1.88 -30.81 -13.56
C GLY A 760 2.90 -29.70 -13.39
N ARG A 761 2.43 -28.45 -13.20
CA ARG A 761 3.30 -27.31 -12.88
C ARG A 761 4.01 -27.50 -11.53
N ALA A 762 3.29 -27.91 -10.49
CA ALA A 762 3.88 -28.14 -9.17
C ALA A 762 4.91 -29.28 -9.19
N HIS A 763 4.65 -30.36 -9.94
CA HIS A 763 5.61 -31.45 -10.12
C HIS A 763 6.86 -30.97 -10.85
N LEU A 764 6.72 -30.14 -11.89
CA LEU A 764 7.87 -29.55 -12.56
C LEU A 764 8.69 -28.65 -11.62
N ASP A 765 8.03 -27.81 -10.82
CA ASP A 765 8.68 -26.95 -9.81
C ASP A 765 9.51 -27.80 -8.82
N VAL A 766 8.87 -28.76 -8.14
CA VAL A 766 9.51 -29.59 -7.11
C VAL A 766 10.64 -30.45 -7.68
N PHE A 767 10.40 -31.13 -8.81
CA PHE A 767 11.36 -32.07 -9.37
C PHE A 767 12.61 -31.38 -9.91
N THR A 768 12.49 -30.13 -10.38
CA THR A 768 13.63 -29.36 -10.91
C THR A 768 14.38 -28.58 -9.83
N GLU A 769 13.72 -28.26 -8.71
CA GLU A 769 14.37 -27.69 -7.54
C GLU A 769 15.20 -28.73 -6.78
N LEU A 770 14.67 -29.95 -6.62
CA LEU A 770 15.29 -31.01 -5.81
C LEU A 770 16.23 -31.93 -6.60
N PHE A 771 16.15 -31.96 -7.93
CA PHE A 771 16.99 -32.82 -8.77
C PHE A 771 17.28 -32.24 -10.15
N LYS A 772 18.49 -32.51 -10.67
CA LYS A 772 18.89 -32.05 -12.01
C LYS A 772 18.58 -33.11 -13.06
N TRP A 773 17.66 -32.77 -13.97
CA TRP A 773 17.26 -33.63 -15.09
C TRP A 773 18.05 -33.28 -16.35
N ASN A 774 18.47 -34.30 -17.10
CA ASN A 774 19.08 -34.12 -18.42
C ASN A 774 18.04 -33.71 -19.46
N LYS A 775 16.87 -34.37 -19.44
CA LYS A 775 15.78 -34.09 -20.37
C LYS A 775 14.44 -34.09 -19.65
N ILE A 776 13.55 -33.19 -20.07
CA ILE A 776 12.19 -33.12 -19.56
C ILE A 776 11.21 -33.15 -20.73
N TYR A 777 10.28 -34.08 -20.72
CA TYR A 777 9.19 -34.16 -21.68
C TYR A 777 7.88 -33.71 -21.05
N LEU A 778 7.11 -32.90 -21.76
CA LEU A 778 5.78 -32.46 -21.36
C LEU A 778 4.74 -32.95 -22.37
N TRP A 779 3.62 -33.44 -21.86
CA TRP A 779 2.44 -33.74 -22.67
C TRP A 779 1.17 -33.36 -21.94
N SER A 780 0.15 -32.91 -22.67
CA SER A 780 -1.17 -32.63 -22.13
C SER A 780 -2.22 -32.86 -23.22
N ARG A 781 -3.40 -33.37 -22.83
CA ARG A 781 -4.56 -33.49 -23.72
C ARG A 781 -4.89 -32.16 -24.40
N ASN A 782 -4.79 -31.07 -23.64
CA ASN A 782 -4.78 -29.72 -24.19
C ASN A 782 -3.33 -29.26 -24.35
N MET A 783 -2.85 -29.25 -25.61
CA MET A 783 -1.47 -28.91 -25.93
C MET A 783 -1.09 -27.48 -25.55
N THR A 784 -2.05 -26.55 -25.49
CA THR A 784 -1.82 -25.17 -25.05
C THR A 784 -1.25 -25.12 -23.63
N HIS A 785 -1.74 -25.96 -22.70
CA HIS A 785 -1.20 -26.02 -21.34
C HIS A 785 0.28 -26.48 -21.31
N ALA A 786 0.66 -27.39 -22.20
CA ALA A 786 2.05 -27.85 -22.29
C ALA A 786 2.97 -26.78 -22.88
N ILE A 787 2.51 -26.06 -23.90
CA ILE A 787 3.21 -24.91 -24.51
C ILE A 787 3.38 -23.79 -23.48
N ASP A 788 2.30 -23.42 -22.77
CA ASP A 788 2.33 -22.39 -21.75
C ASP A 788 3.30 -22.75 -20.63
N LEU A 789 3.26 -24.01 -20.16
CA LEU A 789 4.19 -24.49 -19.16
C LEU A 789 5.63 -24.43 -19.66
N GLN A 790 5.93 -24.95 -20.86
CA GLN A 790 7.28 -24.85 -21.45
C GLN A 790 7.75 -23.40 -21.56
N SER A 791 6.90 -22.48 -22.00
CA SER A 791 7.24 -21.06 -22.18
C SER A 791 7.67 -20.40 -20.86
N VAL A 792 6.97 -20.70 -19.75
CA VAL A 792 7.28 -20.14 -18.43
C VAL A 792 8.66 -20.59 -17.92
N TYR A 793 9.07 -21.82 -18.24
CA TYR A 793 10.36 -22.37 -17.79
C TYR A 793 11.47 -22.24 -18.82
N SER A 794 11.18 -21.82 -20.05
CA SER A 794 12.18 -21.67 -21.13
C SER A 794 13.35 -20.74 -20.78
N SER A 795 13.12 -19.77 -19.88
CA SER A 795 14.16 -18.86 -19.37
C SER A 795 15.08 -19.50 -18.32
N LYS A 796 14.63 -20.57 -17.65
CA LYS A 796 15.33 -21.26 -16.56
C LYS A 796 15.92 -22.61 -16.99
N LEU A 797 15.24 -23.29 -17.90
CA LEU A 797 15.53 -24.66 -18.35
C LEU A 797 15.51 -24.70 -19.87
N ASN A 798 16.61 -25.17 -20.47
CA ASN A 798 16.79 -25.27 -21.92
C ASN A 798 16.55 -26.70 -22.46
N ASN A 799 16.12 -27.62 -21.61
CA ASN A 799 16.05 -29.06 -21.88
C ASN A 799 14.61 -29.62 -21.85
N ILE A 800 13.60 -28.75 -21.95
CA ILE A 800 12.18 -29.13 -21.98
C ILE A 800 11.72 -29.30 -23.44
N GLU A 801 11.15 -30.46 -23.76
CA GLU A 801 10.53 -30.76 -25.06
C GLU A 801 9.06 -31.18 -24.91
N LEU A 802 8.26 -30.92 -25.95
CA LEU A 802 6.87 -31.36 -26.02
C LEU A 802 6.77 -32.69 -26.76
N LEU A 803 6.02 -33.64 -26.20
CA LEU A 803 5.60 -34.85 -26.93
C LEU A 803 4.37 -34.52 -27.77
N GLU A 804 4.29 -35.05 -28.99
CA GLU A 804 3.14 -34.81 -29.87
C GLU A 804 1.91 -35.60 -29.40
N ASN A 805 2.13 -36.83 -28.96
CA ASN A 805 1.12 -37.74 -28.44
C ASN A 805 1.77 -38.80 -27.53
N LEU A 806 0.97 -39.60 -26.83
CA LEU A 806 1.46 -40.63 -25.91
C LEU A 806 2.06 -41.87 -26.60
N ASN A 807 1.92 -42.01 -27.92
CA ASN A 807 2.59 -43.05 -28.72
C ASN A 807 3.95 -42.60 -29.25
N ASP A 808 4.42 -41.42 -28.86
CA ASP A 808 5.74 -40.93 -29.22
C ASP A 808 6.82 -41.80 -28.57
N ASN A 809 7.69 -42.41 -29.39
CA ASN A 809 8.76 -43.30 -28.93
C ASN A 809 9.71 -42.66 -27.90
N ARG A 810 9.77 -41.32 -27.82
CA ARG A 810 10.57 -40.61 -26.81
C ARG A 810 10.09 -40.87 -25.39
N ILE A 811 8.82 -41.24 -25.18
CA ILE A 811 8.32 -41.58 -23.84
C ILE A 811 9.03 -42.81 -23.25
N GLN A 812 9.50 -43.74 -24.09
CA GLN A 812 10.31 -44.89 -23.68
C GLN A 812 11.72 -44.51 -23.22
N GLN A 813 12.13 -43.24 -23.34
CA GLN A 813 13.40 -42.76 -22.80
C GLN A 813 13.27 -42.35 -21.33
N SER A 814 12.05 -42.08 -20.85
CA SER A 814 11.76 -41.60 -19.50
C SER A 814 12.25 -42.56 -18.43
N ASP A 815 13.04 -42.06 -17.48
CA ASP A 815 13.37 -42.75 -16.23
C ASP A 815 12.24 -42.59 -15.20
N VAL A 816 11.61 -41.42 -15.22
CA VAL A 816 10.49 -41.09 -14.33
C VAL A 816 9.35 -40.47 -15.12
N ILE A 817 8.13 -40.94 -14.88
CA ILE A 817 6.91 -40.42 -15.50
C ILE A 817 5.94 -40.00 -14.39
N CYS A 818 5.43 -38.77 -14.44
CA CYS A 818 4.38 -38.29 -13.55
C CYS A 818 3.09 -38.09 -14.35
N THR A 819 2.03 -38.83 -14.02
CA THR A 819 0.69 -38.61 -14.56
C THR A 819 -0.12 -37.76 -13.56
N CYS A 820 -0.43 -36.54 -13.97
CA CYS A 820 -1.00 -35.47 -13.16
C CYS A 820 -2.36 -35.01 -13.70
N THR A 821 -3.19 -35.93 -14.22
CA THR A 821 -4.43 -35.57 -14.92
C THR A 821 -5.62 -36.39 -14.45
N ALA A 822 -6.73 -35.71 -14.23
CA ALA A 822 -8.01 -36.35 -13.99
C ALA A 822 -8.50 -37.06 -15.27
N SER A 823 -8.21 -38.35 -15.41
CA SER A 823 -8.62 -39.19 -16.54
C SER A 823 -9.54 -40.32 -16.08
N GLU A 824 -10.54 -40.63 -16.91
CA GLU A 824 -11.38 -41.83 -16.77
C GLU A 824 -10.90 -42.96 -17.68
N GLU A 825 -10.00 -42.66 -18.62
CA GLU A 825 -9.37 -43.62 -19.52
C GLU A 825 -7.87 -43.72 -19.26
N ALA A 826 -7.32 -44.92 -19.42
CA ALA A 826 -5.89 -45.15 -19.24
C ALA A 826 -5.05 -44.38 -20.27
N LEU A 827 -3.97 -43.76 -19.80
CA LEU A 827 -3.04 -42.97 -20.60
C LEU A 827 -1.78 -43.76 -20.95
N LEU A 828 -1.32 -44.61 -20.03
CA LEU A 828 -0.11 -45.42 -20.19
C LEU A 828 -0.42 -46.90 -20.10
N SER A 829 0.12 -47.64 -21.06
CA SER A 829 0.10 -49.10 -21.15
C SER A 829 1.51 -49.67 -21.14
N LEU A 830 1.64 -50.98 -20.96
CA LEU A 830 2.93 -51.63 -20.72
C LEU A 830 3.94 -51.41 -21.88
N HIS A 831 3.47 -51.43 -23.12
CA HIS A 831 4.31 -51.28 -24.31
C HIS A 831 4.87 -49.85 -24.50
N GLN A 832 4.30 -48.84 -23.85
CA GLN A 832 4.74 -47.44 -23.98
C GLN A 832 5.89 -47.13 -23.04
N VAL A 833 6.14 -47.94 -22.01
CA VAL A 833 7.14 -47.64 -20.98
C VAL A 833 8.34 -48.57 -21.05
N LYS A 834 9.51 -48.08 -20.64
CA LYS A 834 10.72 -48.91 -20.57
C LYS A 834 10.76 -49.74 -19.29
N LYS A 835 11.51 -50.84 -19.33
CA LYS A 835 11.84 -51.60 -18.10
C LYS A 835 12.62 -50.71 -17.14
N GLY A 836 12.33 -50.85 -15.84
CA GLY A 836 12.98 -50.05 -14.79
C GLY A 836 12.44 -48.62 -14.63
N VAL A 837 11.39 -48.21 -15.37
CA VAL A 837 10.81 -46.87 -15.19
C VAL A 837 10.11 -46.74 -13.82
N HIS A 838 10.14 -45.54 -13.25
CA HIS A 838 9.31 -45.17 -12.11
C HIS A 838 8.13 -44.28 -12.55
N ILE A 839 6.92 -44.60 -12.12
CA ILE A 839 5.70 -43.88 -12.49
C ILE A 839 5.02 -43.35 -11.23
N ASN A 840 4.82 -42.04 -11.15
CA ASN A 840 3.97 -41.40 -10.15
C ASN A 840 2.58 -41.15 -10.75
N ALA A 841 1.55 -41.82 -10.23
CA ALA A 841 0.16 -41.67 -10.67
C ALA A 841 -0.67 -40.92 -9.63
N VAL A 842 -0.99 -39.66 -9.89
CA VAL A 842 -1.57 -38.73 -8.89
C VAL A 842 -2.90 -38.09 -9.31
N GLY A 843 -3.34 -38.29 -10.56
CA GLY A 843 -4.53 -37.66 -11.12
C GLY A 843 -5.86 -38.37 -10.84
N SER A 844 -5.83 -39.68 -10.53
CA SER A 844 -7.02 -40.49 -10.23
C SER A 844 -7.28 -40.63 -8.72
N PHE A 845 -8.47 -40.25 -8.27
CA PHE A 845 -8.87 -40.30 -6.84
C PHE A 845 -10.34 -40.73 -6.64
N ARG A 846 -10.98 -41.23 -7.69
CA ARG A 846 -12.31 -41.84 -7.65
C ARG A 846 -12.23 -43.23 -8.26
N ALA A 847 -13.10 -44.14 -7.81
CA ALA A 847 -13.13 -45.52 -8.30
C ALA A 847 -13.35 -45.63 -9.83
N THR A 848 -13.94 -44.62 -10.47
CA THR A 848 -14.15 -44.55 -11.92
C THR A 848 -12.96 -43.98 -12.70
N MET A 849 -12.01 -43.33 -12.03
CA MET A 849 -10.86 -42.67 -12.65
C MET A 849 -9.67 -43.60 -12.74
N ARG A 850 -8.89 -43.51 -13.82
CA ARG A 850 -7.65 -44.28 -14.00
C ARG A 850 -6.70 -43.56 -14.92
N GLU A 851 -5.40 -43.63 -14.63
CA GLU A 851 -4.35 -43.10 -15.50
C GLU A 851 -3.54 -44.22 -16.16
N LEU A 852 -3.55 -45.42 -15.59
CA LEU A 852 -2.75 -46.57 -16.02
C LEU A 852 -3.64 -47.73 -16.50
N ALA A 853 -3.20 -48.45 -17.53
CA ALA A 853 -3.91 -49.59 -18.13
C ALA A 853 -3.69 -50.89 -17.34
N ASP A 854 -4.59 -51.86 -17.52
CA ASP A 854 -4.56 -53.14 -16.78
C ASP A 854 -3.30 -53.96 -17.09
N ASP A 855 -2.81 -53.92 -18.33
CA ASP A 855 -1.61 -54.64 -18.76
C ASP A 855 -0.34 -54.16 -18.02
N LEU A 856 -0.27 -52.85 -17.74
CA LEU A 856 0.80 -52.24 -16.97
C LEU A 856 0.67 -52.55 -15.48
N MET A 857 -0.54 -52.42 -14.93
CA MET A 857 -0.82 -52.65 -13.50
C MET A 857 -0.67 -54.11 -13.08
N LEU A 858 -0.98 -55.07 -13.97
CA LEU A 858 -0.99 -56.51 -13.69
C LEU A 858 0.28 -57.24 -14.18
N SER A 859 1.22 -56.53 -14.80
CA SER A 859 2.47 -57.12 -15.26
C SER A 859 3.28 -57.71 -14.10
N SER A 860 3.86 -58.89 -14.29
CA SER A 860 4.78 -59.51 -13.31
C SER A 860 6.06 -58.71 -13.08
N ASP A 861 6.40 -57.83 -14.02
CA ASP A 861 7.55 -56.92 -13.94
C ASP A 861 7.20 -55.59 -13.25
N THR A 862 5.95 -55.40 -12.79
CA THR A 862 5.47 -54.17 -12.14
C THR A 862 5.35 -54.35 -10.63
N THR A 863 5.71 -53.31 -9.87
CA THR A 863 5.48 -53.22 -8.42
C THR A 863 4.66 -51.97 -8.10
N VAL A 864 3.57 -52.14 -7.37
CA VAL A 864 2.66 -51.05 -6.97
C VAL A 864 2.86 -50.69 -5.50
N ILE A 865 3.18 -49.42 -5.28
CA ILE A 865 3.32 -48.76 -3.98
C ILE A 865 2.24 -47.68 -3.89
N VAL A 866 1.65 -47.50 -2.72
CA VAL A 866 0.59 -46.52 -2.48
C VAL A 866 0.93 -45.59 -1.33
N ASP A 867 0.21 -44.47 -1.21
CA ASP A 867 0.27 -43.63 -0.01
C ASP A 867 -0.43 -44.31 1.19
N SER A 868 -1.65 -44.84 0.98
CA SER A 868 -2.41 -45.61 1.97
C SER A 868 -3.12 -46.78 1.30
N LYS A 869 -2.92 -47.99 1.84
CA LYS A 869 -3.60 -49.21 1.39
C LYS A 869 -5.11 -49.08 1.54
N GLU A 870 -5.56 -48.50 2.66
CA GLU A 870 -6.98 -48.31 2.93
C GLU A 870 -7.64 -47.38 1.89
N SER A 871 -7.02 -46.22 1.65
CA SER A 871 -7.55 -45.22 0.71
C SER A 871 -7.50 -45.75 -0.73
N ALA A 872 -6.39 -46.37 -1.14
CA ALA A 872 -6.22 -46.91 -2.48
C ALA A 872 -7.28 -47.96 -2.83
N MET A 873 -7.59 -48.88 -1.92
CA MET A 873 -8.61 -49.92 -2.14
C MET A 873 -10.05 -49.38 -2.24
N LYS A 874 -10.28 -48.12 -1.85
CA LYS A 874 -11.60 -47.47 -1.86
C LYS A 874 -11.74 -46.39 -2.93
N GLU A 875 -10.64 -45.71 -3.26
CA GLU A 875 -10.66 -44.48 -4.07
C GLU A 875 -9.79 -44.56 -5.35
N ALA A 876 -8.78 -45.43 -5.44
CA ALA A 876 -7.91 -45.51 -6.63
C ALA A 876 -8.49 -46.44 -7.70
N GLY A 877 -9.15 -45.87 -8.71
CA GLY A 877 -9.83 -46.65 -9.75
C GLY A 877 -8.92 -47.60 -10.53
N GLU A 878 -7.66 -47.27 -10.82
CA GLU A 878 -6.78 -48.26 -11.48
C GLU A 878 -6.46 -49.48 -10.61
N ILE A 879 -6.47 -49.35 -9.27
CA ILE A 879 -6.28 -50.49 -8.36
C ILE A 879 -7.58 -51.27 -8.22
N ILE A 880 -8.70 -50.58 -8.03
CA ILE A 880 -10.02 -51.21 -7.83
C ILE A 880 -10.46 -51.99 -9.08
N GLN A 881 -10.27 -51.39 -10.26
CA GLN A 881 -10.70 -51.98 -11.53
C GLN A 881 -9.79 -53.14 -11.96
N SER A 882 -8.47 -52.97 -11.89
CA SER A 882 -7.51 -54.01 -12.29
C SER A 882 -7.38 -55.12 -11.26
N LYS A 883 -7.66 -54.84 -9.97
CA LYS A 883 -7.34 -55.68 -8.81
C LYS A 883 -5.85 -55.94 -8.64
N ALA A 884 -5.01 -54.97 -9.04
CA ALA A 884 -3.57 -55.06 -8.85
C ALA A 884 -3.20 -55.24 -7.38
N GLU A 885 -2.18 -56.06 -7.12
CA GLU A 885 -1.66 -56.30 -5.78
C GLU A 885 -0.83 -55.09 -5.33
N ILE A 886 -1.15 -54.56 -4.15
CA ILE A 886 -0.39 -53.50 -3.52
C ILE A 886 0.72 -54.14 -2.69
N LEU A 887 1.98 -53.89 -3.05
CA LEU A 887 3.11 -54.47 -2.32
C LEU A 887 3.27 -53.82 -0.93
N ALA A 888 3.31 -52.49 -0.89
CA ALA A 888 3.60 -51.73 0.33
C ALA A 888 3.02 -50.31 0.27
N GLU A 889 2.88 -49.69 1.44
CA GLU A 889 2.72 -48.25 1.55
C GLU A 889 4.08 -47.54 1.49
N LEU A 890 4.11 -46.30 0.99
CA LEU A 890 5.35 -45.54 0.82
C LEU A 890 6.13 -45.36 2.13
N GLY A 891 5.45 -45.21 3.26
CA GLY A 891 6.06 -45.07 4.57
C GLY A 891 6.84 -46.31 5.03
N GLU A 892 6.46 -47.51 4.57
CA GLU A 892 7.15 -48.77 4.89
C GLU A 892 8.55 -48.84 4.24
N LEU A 893 8.78 -48.06 3.19
CA LEU A 893 10.04 -48.02 2.43
C LEU A 893 11.07 -47.07 3.05
N ILE A 894 10.62 -46.16 3.90
CA ILE A 894 11.46 -45.15 4.55
C ILE A 894 12.40 -45.88 5.55
N GLU A 895 13.69 -45.52 5.50
CA GLU A 895 14.79 -46.17 6.23
C GLU A 895 15.13 -47.61 5.81
N ASN A 896 14.50 -48.16 4.78
CA ASN A 896 14.75 -49.53 4.29
C ASN A 896 15.39 -49.56 2.89
N ASN A 897 16.63 -49.06 2.81
CA ASN A 897 17.35 -48.91 1.54
C ASN A 897 17.58 -50.24 0.79
N GLU A 898 17.79 -51.35 1.51
CA GLU A 898 17.98 -52.68 0.89
C GLU A 898 16.69 -53.14 0.20
N PHE A 899 15.56 -53.05 0.89
CA PHE A 899 14.25 -53.40 0.32
C PHE A 899 13.89 -52.53 -0.89
N CYS A 900 14.16 -51.22 -0.82
CA CYS A 900 13.97 -50.30 -1.93
C CYS A 900 14.79 -50.72 -3.15
N ASN A 901 16.07 -51.10 -2.96
CA ASN A 901 16.96 -51.54 -4.04
C ASN A 901 16.48 -52.85 -4.68
N ASP A 902 15.97 -53.78 -3.88
CA ASP A 902 15.44 -55.06 -4.33
C ASP A 902 14.14 -54.90 -5.14
N ILE A 903 13.21 -54.07 -4.67
CA ILE A 903 11.96 -53.77 -5.38
C ILE A 903 12.25 -53.17 -6.76
N SER A 904 13.18 -52.22 -6.81
CA SER A 904 13.44 -51.42 -8.00
C SER A 904 14.40 -52.10 -8.99
N LYS A 905 14.92 -53.30 -8.71
CA LYS A 905 15.94 -53.96 -9.55
C LYS A 905 15.31 -54.49 -10.84
N ASP A 906 15.46 -53.73 -11.92
CA ASP A 906 14.97 -54.01 -13.27
C ASP A 906 13.43 -54.14 -13.43
N LYS A 907 12.67 -53.78 -12.39
CA LYS A 907 11.21 -53.75 -12.37
C LYS A 907 10.66 -52.35 -12.63
N ILE A 908 9.46 -52.29 -13.21
CA ILE A 908 8.66 -51.07 -13.28
C ILE A 908 8.11 -50.80 -11.87
N THR A 909 8.25 -49.58 -11.38
CA THR A 909 7.70 -49.19 -10.07
C THR A 909 6.62 -48.12 -10.26
N ILE A 910 5.49 -48.30 -9.60
CA ILE A 910 4.36 -47.38 -9.64
C ILE A 910 4.12 -46.89 -8.24
N PHE A 911 4.16 -45.57 -8.04
CA PHE A 911 3.63 -44.92 -6.86
C PHE A 911 2.27 -44.33 -7.19
N LYS A 912 1.21 -44.87 -6.58
CA LYS A 912 -0.16 -44.40 -6.75
C LYS A 912 -0.57 -43.57 -5.53
N SER A 913 -0.86 -42.29 -5.74
CA SER A 913 -1.37 -41.40 -4.70
C SER A 913 -2.85 -41.06 -4.89
N VAL A 914 -3.60 -41.14 -3.80
CA VAL A 914 -4.99 -40.66 -3.65
C VAL A 914 -5.00 -39.35 -2.84
N GLY A 915 -3.95 -39.12 -2.05
CA GLY A 915 -3.70 -37.96 -1.22
C GLY A 915 -4.27 -38.13 0.17
N MET A 916 -3.41 -37.93 1.17
CA MET A 916 -3.75 -38.07 2.59
C MET A 916 -3.81 -36.72 3.31
N ALA A 917 -4.63 -36.62 4.34
CA ALA A 917 -4.75 -35.44 5.20
C ALA A 917 -3.45 -35.16 5.98
N ILE A 918 -2.73 -36.21 6.37
CA ILE A 918 -1.46 -36.12 7.10
C ILE A 918 -0.36 -35.46 6.27
N GLU A 919 -0.44 -35.56 4.94
CA GLU A 919 0.47 -34.84 4.04
C GLU A 919 0.14 -33.34 3.99
N ASP A 920 -1.15 -32.98 4.08
CA ASP A 920 -1.57 -31.58 4.20
C ASP A 920 -1.16 -31.00 5.57
N LEU A 921 -1.25 -31.80 6.64
CA LEU A 921 -0.76 -31.47 7.98
C LEU A 921 0.76 -31.22 7.97
N ALA A 922 1.55 -32.09 7.33
CA ALA A 922 3.00 -31.90 7.22
C ALA A 922 3.36 -30.56 6.58
N ALA A 923 2.68 -30.20 5.49
CA ALA A 923 2.88 -28.90 4.83
C ALA A 923 2.48 -27.72 5.72
N ALA A 924 1.38 -27.83 6.45
CA ALA A 924 0.95 -26.80 7.39
C ALA A 924 1.93 -26.64 8.58
N ILE A 925 2.47 -27.74 9.10
CA ILE A 925 3.49 -27.74 10.16
C ILE A 925 4.74 -27.01 9.69
N VAL A 926 5.30 -27.41 8.53
CA VAL A 926 6.52 -26.77 8.01
C VAL A 926 6.30 -25.29 7.77
N LEU A 927 5.14 -24.91 7.22
CA LEU A 927 4.79 -23.51 7.03
C LEU A 927 4.71 -22.77 8.37
N TYR A 928 4.14 -23.37 9.41
CA TYR A 928 4.03 -22.77 10.75
C TYR A 928 5.38 -22.65 11.47
N GLU A 929 6.18 -23.71 11.45
CA GLU A 929 7.48 -23.77 12.14
C GLU A 929 8.49 -22.85 11.49
N TYR A 930 8.51 -22.77 10.15
CA TYR A 930 9.31 -21.76 9.45
C TYR A 930 8.98 -20.34 9.91
N LEU A 931 7.70 -20.04 10.18
CA LEU A 931 7.31 -18.73 10.72
C LEU A 931 7.74 -18.54 12.16
N GLN A 932 7.71 -19.60 12.99
CA GLN A 932 8.22 -19.48 14.37
C GLN A 932 9.73 -19.24 14.36
N GLU A 933 10.48 -19.95 13.52
CA GLU A 933 11.92 -19.72 13.36
C GLU A 933 12.21 -18.30 12.85
N CYS A 934 11.46 -17.78 11.88
CA CYS A 934 11.60 -16.41 11.41
C CYS A 934 11.15 -15.35 12.43
N ARG A 935 10.42 -15.74 13.49
CA ARG A 935 10.06 -14.86 14.62
C ARG A 935 11.08 -14.92 15.75
N GLU A 936 11.73 -16.07 15.92
CA GLU A 936 12.79 -16.27 16.92
C GLU A 936 14.13 -15.69 16.47
N LYS A 937 14.43 -15.76 15.16
CA LYS A 937 15.56 -15.09 14.49
C LYS A 937 15.26 -13.62 14.24
#